data_AF-A0A7K6PW71-F1
#
_entry.id   AF-A0A7K6PW71-F1
#
_cell.length_a   1.000
_cell.length_b   1.000
_cell.length_c   1.000
_cell.angle_alpha   90.00
_cell.angle_beta   90.00
_cell.angle_gamma   90.00
#
_symmetry.space_group_name_H-M   'P 1'
#
loop_
_entity.id
_entity.type
_entity.pdbx_description
1 polymer ?
#
loop_
_entity_poly.entity_id
_entity_poly.type
_entity_poly.pdbx_seq_one_letter_code
_entity_poly.pdbx_strand_id
1 'polypeptide(L)'
;ALYVVNIERNGKIIYTWKGNQRNTHIGLYDLQTKQNEHLYVFEKDLHIISCSVNNERTLLAVSFCQYTEEERASQLLQSVSKYLTLLIEIHPINNVRVLKAVDSSVRVQFLYPVEGRSSSTKSRLLLVSEDKYIEQFDIRVVVEEEHKVVIQRPGQLPRAKVVDDLVWAQWDMMEQRLFYIVPKESKSTLRCVQFYPDENFNSILESHLDIAVNDKQLKLVNFGYDYCQDQDVASKSLNLQVFTSKAGGLCMCCSLASDIPHEIMYSIYFLHKGYNKTFTVSLERTESHQLKEVAFMNLDYYVAAYLPGQFLHLLNIQHPDLLCYSLFLTGEDARIDTLQNCSIRSPWVSTALDCEAGSLYDVSISDSALLQFLQKSKRDYERLAALHCALLYFQHTEDLEMQIIQWISENMSTCHSFDPIQEFIIASLYCRMCPETQNLDKLLPYTSLHDWIGVVPGVICATDIISLPVLEFQNSKGFWEKLNSNLESVKYAEPHLHYQSNVLRKEWRNLSEEVRNILFGLLFSSFCDFRLFTNQREERRTTAYLRNIFENAKKYVLARLVPLFEEEDYQQQLLMGLMVAQLKDHLMRHLQYVGKKKIDQIVLDYVANLLNLVHRIMKEVWRRYQLHSCVFCFDEKGSAGEFAVFHIMSRILEAANGMCMPLPPGFHTLHLGLGVRCLPLHTLLHYIDNGVLQLTETCVRKLLKDLDDTEQNEKLKFSIVMRLPEALGQKVRQHWNHPINANLIARKYVKLLLEKLGNRQCSRPIPERLSVPVEFLPLNYLTNMLTEIENQGVHPCEKQDHVNARFVEETALKHTMTLLGLKYS
;
A
#
# COMPACT_ATOMS: atom_id res chain seq x y z
N ALA A 1 14.90 -3.29 -47.48
CA ALA A 1 14.33 -3.64 -46.16
C ALA A 1 15.27 -3.15 -45.07
N LEU A 2 14.72 -2.66 -43.97
CA LEU A 2 15.44 -2.19 -42.78
C LEU A 2 15.23 -3.22 -41.67
N TYR A 3 16.31 -3.62 -41.00
CA TYR A 3 16.28 -4.65 -39.96
C TYR A 3 16.92 -4.13 -38.68
N VAL A 4 16.21 -4.19 -37.57
CA VAL A 4 16.77 -3.91 -36.25
C VAL A 4 17.64 -5.09 -35.83
N VAL A 5 18.84 -4.81 -35.34
CA VAL A 5 19.82 -5.84 -34.97
C VAL A 5 20.02 -5.89 -33.46
N ASN A 6 20.11 -4.72 -32.81
CA ASN A 6 20.33 -4.64 -31.37
C ASN A 6 19.86 -3.30 -30.80
N ILE A 7 19.71 -3.24 -29.48
CA ILE A 7 19.39 -2.01 -28.74
C ILE A 7 20.42 -1.84 -27.63
N GLU A 8 21.07 -0.69 -27.61
CA GLU A 8 22.11 -0.38 -26.64
C GLU A 8 21.54 0.18 -25.33
N ARG A 9 22.35 0.15 -24.26
CA ARG A 9 21.97 0.61 -22.92
C ARG A 9 21.41 2.04 -22.89
N ASN A 10 21.87 2.91 -23.77
CA ASN A 10 21.40 4.29 -23.88
C ASN A 10 20.10 4.44 -24.70
N GLY A 11 19.43 3.33 -25.02
CA GLY A 11 18.20 3.28 -25.82
C GLY A 11 18.43 3.44 -27.32
N LYS A 12 19.68 3.53 -27.79
CA LYS A 12 19.96 3.69 -29.23
C LYS A 12 19.76 2.36 -29.96
N ILE A 13 19.06 2.42 -31.09
CA ILE A 13 18.69 1.25 -31.88
C ILE A 13 19.72 1.09 -33.00
N ILE A 14 20.38 -0.06 -33.06
CA ILE A 14 21.24 -0.42 -34.16
C ILE A 14 20.40 -1.14 -35.21
N TYR A 15 20.43 -0.62 -36.44
CA TYR A 15 19.68 -1.18 -37.55
C TYR A 15 20.58 -1.32 -38.78
N THR A 16 20.14 -2.17 -39.71
CA THR A 16 20.81 -2.43 -40.97
C THR A 16 19.87 -2.21 -42.13
N TRP A 17 20.41 -1.78 -43.27
CA TRP A 17 19.66 -1.71 -44.51
C TRP A 17 20.54 -2.06 -45.70
N LYS A 18 19.91 -2.47 -46.79
CA LYS A 18 20.59 -2.74 -48.06
C LYS A 18 20.56 -1.48 -48.91
N GLY A 19 21.74 -1.04 -49.36
CA GLY A 19 21.89 0.06 -50.30
C GLY A 19 21.62 -0.36 -51.75
N ASN A 20 21.62 0.61 -52.67
CA ASN A 20 21.31 0.39 -54.08
C ASN A 20 22.26 -0.60 -54.78
N GLN A 21 23.49 -0.74 -54.27
CA GLN A 21 24.52 -1.65 -54.79
C GLN A 21 24.53 -3.03 -54.09
N ARG A 22 23.48 -3.38 -53.32
CA ARG A 22 23.44 -4.53 -52.39
C ARG A 22 24.47 -4.49 -51.24
N ASN A 23 25.12 -3.35 -51.05
CA ASN A 23 25.98 -3.10 -49.89
C ASN A 23 25.15 -3.12 -48.60
N THR A 24 25.73 -3.64 -47.52
CA THR A 24 25.06 -3.69 -46.21
C THR A 24 25.52 -2.52 -45.37
N HIS A 25 24.59 -1.64 -45.01
CA HIS A 25 24.85 -0.47 -44.17
C HIS A 25 24.41 -0.74 -42.73
N ILE A 26 25.18 -0.23 -41.78
CA ILE A 26 24.85 -0.22 -40.34
C ILE A 26 24.59 1.22 -39.94
N GLY A 27 23.46 1.45 -39.28
CA GLY A 27 23.08 2.75 -38.71
C GLY A 27 22.73 2.64 -37.24
N LEU A 28 22.75 3.80 -36.60
CA LEU A 28 22.39 4.02 -35.22
C LEU A 28 21.28 5.06 -35.18
N TYR A 29 20.13 4.68 -34.63
CA TYR A 29 19.01 5.58 -34.41
C TYR A 29 18.95 5.99 -32.94
N ASP A 30 18.84 7.30 -32.71
CA ASP A 30 18.66 7.87 -31.38
C ASP A 30 17.17 8.19 -31.16
N LEU A 31 16.54 7.47 -30.22
CA LEU A 31 15.12 7.65 -29.89
C LEU A 31 14.81 9.05 -29.34
N GLN A 32 15.73 9.68 -28.62
CA GLN A 32 15.50 10.97 -27.96
C GLN A 32 15.60 12.13 -28.96
N THR A 33 16.67 12.11 -29.77
CA THR A 33 16.91 13.19 -30.76
C THR A 33 16.20 12.93 -32.09
N LYS A 34 15.69 11.71 -32.31
CA LYS A 34 15.10 11.25 -33.58
C LYS A 34 16.05 11.38 -34.76
N GLN A 35 17.36 11.29 -34.52
CA GLN A 35 18.39 11.39 -35.55
C GLN A 35 18.93 10.01 -35.93
N ASN A 36 19.28 9.87 -37.20
CA ASN A 36 19.97 8.70 -37.73
C ASN A 36 21.44 9.04 -37.95
N GLU A 37 22.32 8.17 -37.47
CA GLU A 37 23.76 8.22 -37.67
C GLU A 37 24.20 6.99 -38.47
N HIS A 38 25.06 7.18 -39.47
CA HIS A 38 25.63 6.07 -40.23
C HIS A 38 26.94 5.63 -39.58
N LEU A 39 27.08 4.34 -39.28
CA LEU A 39 28.23 3.79 -38.54
C LEU A 39 29.26 3.12 -39.47
N TYR A 40 28.81 2.25 -40.37
CA TYR A 40 29.72 1.45 -41.21
C TYR A 40 29.03 0.93 -42.48
N VAL A 41 29.82 0.63 -43.52
CA VAL A 41 29.34 0.00 -44.77
C VAL A 41 30.18 -1.25 -45.06
N PHE A 42 29.50 -2.36 -45.34
CA PHE A 42 30.11 -3.52 -45.99
C PHE A 42 29.81 -3.48 -47.48
N GLU A 43 30.86 -3.61 -48.29
CA GLU A 43 30.77 -3.71 -49.76
C GLU A 43 30.17 -5.03 -50.26
N LYS A 44 29.77 -5.92 -49.35
CA LYS A 44 29.13 -7.20 -49.64
C LYS A 44 27.72 -7.26 -49.07
N ASP A 45 26.92 -8.12 -49.68
CA ASP A 45 25.60 -8.48 -49.19
C ASP A 45 25.75 -9.47 -48.02
N LEU A 46 25.80 -8.94 -46.79
CA LEU A 46 25.98 -9.72 -45.56
C LEU A 46 24.70 -9.77 -44.75
N HIS A 47 24.39 -10.94 -44.20
CA HIS A 47 23.29 -11.08 -43.25
C HIS A 47 23.82 -10.92 -41.82
N ILE A 48 23.63 -9.73 -41.25
CA ILE A 48 24.08 -9.39 -39.89
C ILE A 48 23.14 -10.02 -38.88
N ILE A 49 23.71 -10.72 -37.91
CA ILE A 49 23.01 -11.48 -36.86
C ILE A 49 22.99 -10.69 -35.56
N SER A 50 24.11 -10.05 -35.22
CA SER A 50 24.25 -9.28 -33.99
C SER A 50 25.27 -8.18 -34.20
N CYS A 51 25.04 -7.04 -33.57
CA CYS A 51 25.87 -5.87 -33.71
C CYS A 51 25.81 -5.06 -32.41
N SER A 52 26.95 -4.53 -31.96
CA SER A 52 26.98 -3.64 -30.81
C SER A 52 28.08 -2.59 -30.98
N VAL A 53 27.88 -1.41 -30.39
CA VAL A 53 28.81 -0.27 -30.41
C VAL A 53 29.24 0.09 -28.99
N ASN A 54 30.49 0.50 -28.80
CA ASN A 54 30.93 0.96 -27.49
C ASN A 54 30.37 2.35 -27.14
N ASN A 55 30.46 2.71 -25.86
CA ASN A 55 29.97 3.98 -25.34
C ASN A 55 30.55 5.21 -26.08
N GLU A 56 31.83 5.17 -26.44
CA GLU A 56 32.53 6.26 -27.13
C GLU A 56 32.28 6.29 -28.66
N ARG A 57 31.56 5.30 -29.22
CA ARG A 57 31.30 5.14 -30.66
C ARG A 57 32.56 5.05 -31.53
N THR A 58 33.60 4.43 -31.00
CA THR A 58 34.89 4.23 -31.68
C THR A 58 35.09 2.81 -32.18
N LEU A 59 34.40 1.84 -31.57
CA LEU A 59 34.49 0.42 -31.86
C LEU A 59 33.12 -0.17 -32.17
N LEU A 60 33.07 -1.01 -33.20
CA LEU A 60 31.89 -1.73 -33.65
C LEU A 60 32.18 -3.23 -33.66
N ALA A 61 31.38 -4.01 -32.96
CA ALA A 61 31.44 -5.47 -32.99
C ALA A 61 30.27 -5.98 -33.85
N VAL A 62 30.56 -6.83 -34.84
CA VAL A 62 29.56 -7.33 -35.80
C VAL A 62 29.70 -8.82 -35.96
N SER A 63 28.61 -9.58 -35.86
CA SER A 63 28.54 -10.98 -36.25
C SER A 63 27.60 -11.17 -37.42
N PHE A 64 28.01 -11.91 -38.45
CA PHE A 64 27.20 -12.14 -39.64
C PHE A 64 27.38 -13.56 -40.21
N CYS A 65 26.40 -13.99 -41.00
CA CYS A 65 26.47 -15.22 -41.79
C CYS A 65 27.21 -14.96 -43.09
N GLN A 66 28.19 -15.81 -43.43
CA GLN A 66 28.98 -15.65 -44.65
C GLN A 66 28.24 -16.04 -45.94
N TYR A 67 27.20 -16.87 -45.84
CA TYR A 67 26.47 -17.44 -46.99
C TYR A 67 25.00 -17.01 -47.03
N THR A 68 24.49 -16.72 -48.22
CA THR A 68 23.06 -16.73 -48.54
C THR A 68 22.67 -18.12 -49.09
N GLU A 69 21.41 -18.53 -48.96
CA GLU A 69 20.97 -19.88 -49.34
C GLU A 69 21.27 -20.27 -50.80
N GLU A 70 21.39 -19.28 -51.69
CA GLU A 70 21.72 -19.47 -53.11
C GLU A 70 23.17 -19.93 -53.36
N GLU A 71 24.11 -19.69 -52.42
CA GLU A 71 25.53 -20.05 -52.57
C GLU A 71 25.88 -21.44 -52.00
N ARG A 72 24.96 -22.08 -51.26
CA ARG A 72 25.17 -23.42 -50.65
C ARG A 72 25.47 -24.51 -51.69
N ALA A 73 24.94 -24.39 -52.90
CA ALA A 73 25.13 -25.40 -53.95
C ALA A 73 26.53 -25.35 -54.61
N SER A 74 27.23 -24.22 -54.51
CA SER A 74 28.41 -23.92 -55.33
C SER A 74 29.75 -24.20 -54.63
N GLN A 75 29.77 -24.38 -53.31
CA GLN A 75 31.01 -24.30 -52.50
C GLN A 75 31.18 -25.42 -51.45
N LEU A 76 30.59 -26.61 -51.67
CA LEU A 76 30.75 -27.81 -50.82
C LEU A 76 32.21 -28.29 -50.59
N LEU A 77 33.22 -27.62 -51.15
CA LEU A 77 34.63 -28.00 -51.14
C LEU A 77 35.56 -27.05 -50.37
N GLN A 78 35.06 -26.00 -49.72
CA GLN A 78 35.88 -25.12 -48.88
C GLN A 78 35.46 -25.19 -47.41
N SER A 79 36.40 -25.56 -46.53
CA SER A 79 36.26 -25.62 -45.07
C SER A 79 36.26 -24.22 -44.45
N VAL A 80 35.27 -23.40 -44.81
CA VAL A 80 35.14 -22.03 -44.32
C VAL A 80 33.99 -21.96 -43.32
N SER A 81 34.23 -21.34 -42.18
CA SER A 81 33.29 -21.21 -41.07
C SER A 81 32.01 -20.47 -41.48
N LYS A 82 30.84 -20.98 -41.09
CA LYS A 82 29.53 -20.40 -41.45
C LYS A 82 29.31 -18.97 -40.95
N TYR A 83 29.78 -18.66 -39.74
CA TYR A 83 29.58 -17.38 -39.07
C TYR A 83 30.92 -16.71 -38.75
N LEU A 84 30.98 -15.39 -38.94
CA LEU A 84 32.16 -14.59 -38.65
C LEU A 84 31.80 -13.45 -37.71
N THR A 85 32.58 -13.28 -36.65
CA THR A 85 32.47 -12.18 -35.71
C THR A 85 33.70 -11.28 -35.84
N LEU A 86 33.46 -10.01 -36.14
CA LEU A 86 34.47 -8.98 -36.36
C LEU A 86 34.41 -7.90 -35.28
N LEU A 87 35.56 -7.31 -35.00
CA LEU A 87 35.74 -6.06 -34.26
C LEU A 87 36.34 -5.03 -35.21
N ILE A 88 35.70 -3.87 -35.33
CA ILE A 88 36.00 -2.84 -36.32
C ILE A 88 36.25 -1.52 -35.59
N GLU A 89 37.33 -0.83 -35.96
CA GLU A 89 37.58 0.55 -35.58
C GLU A 89 36.83 1.46 -36.56
N ILE A 90 35.88 2.27 -36.07
CA ILE A 90 35.01 3.10 -36.93
C ILE A 90 35.42 4.58 -36.97
N HIS A 91 36.24 5.04 -36.02
CA HIS A 91 36.68 6.44 -35.94
C HIS A 91 38.18 6.55 -35.59
N PRO A 92 39.09 6.57 -36.57
CA PRO A 92 38.91 6.42 -38.03
C PRO A 92 38.79 4.94 -38.46
N ILE A 93 38.21 4.71 -39.64
CA ILE A 93 38.11 3.37 -40.27
C ILE A 93 39.51 2.90 -40.68
N ASN A 94 40.19 2.19 -39.79
CA ASN A 94 41.57 1.76 -40.01
C ASN A 94 41.74 0.23 -39.98
N ASN A 95 41.05 -0.47 -39.08
CA ASN A 95 41.29 -1.90 -38.85
C ASN A 95 40.01 -2.72 -38.65
N VAL A 96 40.01 -3.90 -39.24
CA VAL A 96 39.01 -4.96 -39.06
C VAL A 96 39.73 -6.18 -38.51
N ARG A 97 39.24 -6.72 -37.38
CA ARG A 97 39.80 -7.89 -36.73
C ARG A 97 38.77 -9.00 -36.63
N VAL A 98 39.17 -10.22 -36.97
CA VAL A 98 38.36 -11.42 -36.68
C VAL A 98 38.49 -11.77 -35.21
N LEU A 99 37.38 -11.75 -34.48
CA LEU A 99 37.27 -12.24 -33.11
C LEU A 99 37.03 -13.74 -33.08
N LYS A 100 36.10 -14.22 -33.91
CA LYS A 100 35.76 -15.64 -34.07
C LYS A 100 35.31 -15.97 -35.47
N ALA A 101 35.58 -17.21 -35.86
CA ALA A 101 35.14 -17.84 -37.09
C ALA A 101 34.64 -19.24 -36.70
N VAL A 102 33.33 -19.45 -36.66
CA VAL A 102 32.68 -20.65 -36.10
C VAL A 102 31.46 -21.05 -36.92
N ASP A 103 30.98 -22.28 -36.73
CA ASP A 103 29.78 -22.80 -37.42
C ASP A 103 28.47 -22.57 -36.65
N SER A 104 28.56 -22.12 -35.40
CA SER A 104 27.45 -21.73 -34.51
C SER A 104 27.16 -20.23 -34.58
N SER A 105 25.93 -19.77 -34.34
CA SER A 105 25.68 -18.32 -34.29
C SER A 105 26.33 -17.69 -33.04
N VAL A 106 26.74 -16.42 -33.19
CA VAL A 106 27.43 -15.65 -32.14
C VAL A 106 26.75 -14.30 -31.97
N ARG A 107 26.45 -13.93 -30.73
CA ARG A 107 25.96 -12.60 -30.33
C ARG A 107 27.05 -11.80 -29.66
N VAL A 108 26.99 -10.48 -29.83
CA VAL A 108 27.98 -9.54 -29.32
C VAL A 108 27.29 -8.38 -28.60
N GLN A 109 27.83 -7.98 -27.44
CA GLN A 109 27.29 -6.88 -26.65
C GLN A 109 28.39 -6.12 -25.91
N PHE A 110 28.53 -4.82 -26.12
CA PHE A 110 29.45 -3.98 -25.35
C PHE A 110 28.90 -3.68 -23.96
N LEU A 111 29.81 -3.60 -22.99
CA LEU A 111 29.54 -3.13 -21.64
C LEU A 111 29.79 -1.62 -21.54
N TYR A 112 28.90 -0.90 -20.88
CA TYR A 112 28.98 0.56 -20.74
C TYR A 112 29.54 0.97 -19.37
N PRO A 113 30.55 1.87 -19.30
CA PRO A 113 31.04 2.40 -18.03
C PRO A 113 30.02 3.36 -17.36
N VAL A 114 30.32 3.82 -16.15
CA VAL A 114 29.49 4.82 -15.43
C VAL A 114 29.68 6.21 -16.05
N GLU A 115 28.57 6.91 -16.24
CA GLU A 115 28.53 8.31 -16.69
C GLU A 115 29.37 9.21 -15.77
N GLY A 116 30.24 10.02 -16.37
CA GLY A 116 31.09 10.97 -15.64
C GLY A 116 32.55 10.55 -15.43
N ARG A 117 32.92 9.28 -15.72
CA ARG A 117 34.33 8.91 -15.93
C ARG A 117 34.67 9.03 -17.41
N SER A 118 34.95 10.24 -17.87
CA SER A 118 35.56 10.45 -19.18
C SER A 118 36.94 9.77 -19.21
N SER A 119 37.19 8.95 -20.24
CA SER A 119 38.48 8.30 -20.58
C SER A 119 38.83 6.93 -19.97
N SER A 120 37.91 5.97 -19.86
CA SER A 120 38.37 4.58 -19.80
C SER A 120 38.93 4.18 -21.17
N THR A 121 40.24 4.07 -21.30
CA THR A 121 40.97 3.46 -22.44
C THR A 121 40.70 1.95 -22.59
N LYS A 122 39.60 1.45 -22.03
CA LYS A 122 39.22 0.05 -22.02
C LYS A 122 37.74 -0.09 -22.33
N SER A 123 37.45 -0.75 -23.44
CA SER A 123 36.11 -1.21 -23.82
C SER A 123 36.02 -2.71 -23.55
N ARG A 124 34.85 -3.19 -23.14
CA ARG A 124 34.62 -4.62 -22.94
C ARG A 124 33.50 -5.13 -23.81
N LEU A 125 33.71 -6.31 -24.35
CA LEU A 125 32.77 -6.96 -25.24
C LEU A 125 32.41 -8.34 -24.70
N LEU A 126 31.11 -8.60 -24.52
CA LEU A 126 30.59 -9.93 -24.30
C LEU A 126 30.36 -10.61 -25.64
N LEU A 127 30.84 -11.84 -25.75
CA LEU A 127 30.63 -12.73 -26.88
C LEU A 127 29.86 -13.95 -26.36
N VAL A 128 28.68 -14.18 -26.92
CA VAL A 128 27.79 -15.29 -26.57
C VAL A 128 27.73 -16.24 -27.75
N SER A 129 28.12 -17.49 -27.55
CA SER A 129 28.09 -18.52 -28.58
C SER A 129 26.95 -19.50 -28.34
N GLU A 130 26.29 -19.91 -29.43
CA GLU A 130 25.32 -21.01 -29.40
C GLU A 130 25.90 -22.35 -28.94
N ASP A 131 27.22 -22.52 -28.99
CA ASP A 131 27.95 -23.64 -28.40
C ASP A 131 27.97 -23.61 -26.84
N LYS A 132 27.00 -22.92 -26.22
CA LYS A 132 26.68 -22.93 -24.78
C LYS A 132 27.70 -22.26 -23.86
N TYR A 133 28.46 -21.27 -24.34
CA TYR A 133 29.40 -20.53 -23.49
C TYR A 133 29.40 -19.02 -23.77
N ILE A 134 29.86 -18.25 -22.78
CA ILE A 134 29.99 -16.78 -22.84
C ILE A 134 31.40 -16.37 -22.46
N GLU A 135 31.99 -15.48 -23.26
CA GLU A 135 33.33 -14.92 -23.05
C GLU A 135 33.28 -13.40 -22.97
N GLN A 136 34.14 -12.81 -22.15
CA GLN A 136 34.40 -11.37 -22.10
C GLN A 136 35.76 -11.07 -22.72
N PHE A 137 35.79 -10.13 -23.66
CA PHE A 137 37.01 -9.57 -24.23
C PHE A 137 37.30 -8.20 -23.60
N ASP A 138 38.53 -8.00 -23.14
CA ASP A 138 39.01 -6.69 -22.68
C ASP A 138 39.80 -6.01 -23.81
N ILE A 139 39.24 -4.95 -24.37
CA ILE A 139 39.79 -4.21 -25.51
C ILE A 139 40.39 -2.91 -24.98
N ARG A 140 41.72 -2.80 -25.00
CA ARG A 140 42.39 -1.55 -24.65
C ARG A 140 42.53 -0.68 -25.88
N VAL A 141 42.21 0.59 -25.76
CA VAL A 141 42.22 1.56 -26.85
C VAL A 141 43.06 2.77 -26.45
N VAL A 142 43.95 3.19 -27.34
CA VAL A 142 44.83 4.35 -27.14
C VAL A 142 44.35 5.47 -28.05
N VAL A 143 44.34 6.70 -27.53
CA VAL A 143 44.10 7.89 -28.34
C VAL A 143 45.46 8.35 -28.89
N GLU A 144 45.63 8.26 -30.21
CA GLU A 144 46.75 8.84 -30.95
C GLU A 144 46.45 10.30 -31.35
N GLU A 145 47.47 11.03 -31.81
CA GLU A 145 47.34 12.43 -32.25
C GLU A 145 46.20 12.57 -33.30
N GLU A 146 45.41 13.65 -33.19
CA GLU A 146 44.19 13.93 -33.98
C GLU A 146 42.91 13.12 -33.63
N HIS A 147 42.69 12.76 -32.35
CA HIS A 147 41.49 12.03 -31.89
C HIS A 147 41.33 10.63 -32.53
N LYS A 148 42.41 10.03 -33.04
CA LYS A 148 42.38 8.68 -33.61
C LYS A 148 42.44 7.66 -32.49
N VAL A 149 41.53 6.70 -32.48
CA VAL A 149 41.39 5.72 -31.39
C VAL A 149 41.76 4.33 -31.92
N VAL A 150 42.89 3.78 -31.48
CA VAL A 150 43.49 2.53 -32.02
C VAL A 150 43.61 1.47 -30.92
N ILE A 151 43.34 0.20 -31.24
CA ILE A 151 43.45 -0.92 -30.29
C ILE A 151 44.91 -1.17 -29.89
N GLN A 152 45.19 -1.15 -28.59
CA GLN A 152 46.50 -1.44 -28.01
C GLN A 152 46.83 -2.95 -28.08
N ARG A 153 47.97 -3.32 -28.67
CA ARG A 153 48.46 -4.70 -28.86
C ARG A 153 47.48 -5.61 -29.62
N PRO A 154 47.45 -5.55 -30.95
CA PRO A 154 46.53 -6.32 -31.78
C PRO A 154 46.79 -7.84 -31.80
N GLY A 155 47.91 -8.35 -31.27
CA GLY A 155 48.25 -9.78 -31.34
C GLY A 155 47.20 -10.72 -30.70
N GLN A 156 46.86 -10.53 -29.43
CA GLN A 156 45.87 -11.36 -28.74
C GLN A 156 45.11 -10.51 -27.71
N LEU A 157 43.80 -10.33 -27.92
CA LEU A 157 42.94 -9.66 -26.94
C LEU A 157 42.82 -10.57 -25.70
N PRO A 158 43.03 -10.03 -24.49
CA PRO A 158 42.70 -10.74 -23.27
C PRO A 158 41.22 -11.17 -23.31
N ARG A 159 40.99 -12.46 -23.05
CA ARG A 159 39.65 -13.03 -22.95
C ARG A 159 39.51 -13.79 -21.63
N ALA A 160 38.35 -13.66 -20.99
CA ALA A 160 37.97 -14.41 -19.81
C ALA A 160 36.70 -15.20 -20.13
N LYS A 161 36.66 -16.48 -19.77
CA LYS A 161 35.45 -17.29 -19.87
C LYS A 161 34.54 -16.92 -18.69
N VAL A 162 33.31 -16.49 -18.99
CA VAL A 162 32.34 -16.05 -17.97
C VAL A 162 31.43 -17.22 -17.58
N VAL A 163 30.89 -17.94 -18.56
CA VAL A 163 29.94 -19.04 -18.37
C VAL A 163 30.25 -20.18 -19.35
N ASP A 164 29.95 -21.41 -18.92
CA ASP A 164 30.04 -22.63 -19.72
C ASP A 164 28.78 -23.50 -19.54
N ASP A 165 28.52 -24.38 -20.50
CA ASP A 165 27.42 -25.36 -20.51
C ASP A 165 26.03 -24.79 -20.18
N LEU A 166 25.71 -23.59 -20.68
CA LEU A 166 24.42 -22.95 -20.42
C LEU A 166 23.32 -23.40 -21.41
N VAL A 167 22.08 -23.44 -20.94
CA VAL A 167 20.89 -23.81 -21.77
C VAL A 167 19.93 -22.66 -22.00
N TRP A 168 20.01 -21.63 -21.16
CA TRP A 168 19.24 -20.40 -21.30
C TRP A 168 20.04 -19.22 -20.75
N ALA A 169 19.93 -18.05 -21.39
CA ALA A 169 20.46 -16.80 -20.86
C ALA A 169 19.60 -15.59 -21.22
N GLN A 170 19.54 -14.63 -20.30
CA GLN A 170 18.92 -13.32 -20.48
C GLN A 170 19.89 -12.20 -20.11
N TRP A 171 19.95 -11.20 -21.00
CA TRP A 171 20.69 -9.98 -20.79
C TRP A 171 19.79 -8.85 -20.26
N ASP A 172 20.18 -8.25 -19.14
CA ASP A 172 19.64 -6.98 -18.65
C ASP A 172 20.61 -5.86 -19.01
N MET A 173 20.27 -5.10 -20.05
CA MET A 173 21.13 -4.03 -20.57
C MET A 173 21.28 -2.85 -19.60
N MET A 174 20.24 -2.56 -18.82
CA MET A 174 20.16 -1.33 -18.02
C MET A 174 21.09 -1.43 -16.82
N GLU A 175 21.02 -2.57 -16.13
CA GLU A 175 21.81 -2.88 -14.94
C GLU A 175 23.07 -3.71 -15.25
N GLN A 176 23.27 -4.11 -16.51
CA GLN A 176 24.36 -4.98 -16.97
C GLN A 176 24.48 -6.27 -16.15
N ARG A 177 23.40 -7.04 -16.15
CA ARG A 177 23.29 -8.33 -15.47
C ARG A 177 23.03 -9.43 -16.47
N LEU A 178 23.70 -10.56 -16.28
CA LEU A 178 23.51 -11.77 -17.05
C LEU A 178 22.87 -12.83 -16.16
N PHE A 179 21.62 -13.16 -16.43
CA PHE A 179 20.95 -14.31 -15.86
C PHE A 179 21.13 -15.50 -16.78
N TYR A 180 21.48 -16.67 -16.25
CA TYR A 180 21.66 -17.87 -17.05
C TYR A 180 21.28 -19.13 -16.26
N ILE A 181 20.88 -20.18 -16.98
CA ILE A 181 20.54 -21.48 -16.41
C ILE A 181 21.57 -22.51 -16.86
N VAL A 182 22.09 -23.26 -15.88
CA VAL A 182 22.96 -24.42 -16.09
C VAL A 182 22.17 -25.68 -15.71
N PRO A 183 22.09 -26.69 -16.58
CA PRO A 183 21.47 -27.96 -16.24
C PRO A 183 22.40 -28.74 -15.31
N LYS A 184 21.85 -29.29 -14.23
CA LYS A 184 22.52 -30.33 -13.41
C LYS A 184 21.63 -31.57 -13.43
N GLU A 185 22.22 -32.75 -13.23
CA GLU A 185 21.62 -34.09 -13.42
C GLU A 185 20.21 -34.31 -12.82
N SER A 186 19.78 -33.50 -11.85
CA SER A 186 18.44 -33.58 -11.23
C SER A 186 17.66 -32.26 -11.15
N LYS A 187 18.33 -31.10 -11.11
CA LYS A 187 17.69 -29.77 -10.97
C LYS A 187 18.49 -28.70 -11.72
N SER A 188 17.81 -27.87 -12.49
CA SER A 188 18.41 -26.71 -13.15
C SER A 188 18.79 -25.64 -12.13
N THR A 189 19.93 -24.97 -12.31
CA THR A 189 20.35 -23.85 -11.45
C THR A 189 20.33 -22.54 -12.20
N LEU A 190 19.57 -21.55 -11.72
CA LEU A 190 19.61 -20.17 -12.16
C LEU A 190 20.77 -19.46 -11.46
N ARG A 191 21.62 -18.82 -12.25
CA ARG A 191 22.74 -18.02 -11.76
C ARG A 191 22.68 -16.61 -12.33
N CYS A 192 23.23 -15.65 -11.59
CA CYS A 192 23.38 -14.27 -12.05
C CYS A 192 24.82 -13.81 -11.92
N VAL A 193 25.36 -13.25 -13.00
CA VAL A 193 26.62 -12.51 -13.02
C VAL A 193 26.31 -11.03 -13.18
N GLN A 194 26.86 -10.22 -12.27
CA GLN A 194 26.80 -8.76 -12.34
C GLN A 194 28.11 -8.23 -12.92
N PHE A 195 28.00 -7.39 -13.93
CA PHE A 195 29.14 -6.64 -14.46
C PHE A 195 29.21 -5.29 -13.74
N TYR A 196 30.29 -5.06 -13.00
CA TYR A 196 30.49 -3.80 -12.29
C TYR A 196 31.25 -2.78 -13.15
N PRO A 197 31.01 -1.48 -12.93
CA PRO A 197 31.79 -0.40 -13.56
C PRO A 197 33.28 -0.46 -13.22
N ASP A 198 33.62 -1.05 -12.06
CA ASP A 198 34.97 -1.13 -11.49
C ASP A 198 35.81 -2.28 -12.07
N GLU A 199 35.44 -2.75 -13.26
CA GLU A 199 36.23 -3.64 -14.10
C GLU A 199 36.15 -5.17 -13.86
N ASN A 200 35.47 -5.64 -12.82
CA ASN A 200 35.29 -7.07 -12.54
C ASN A 200 33.83 -7.51 -12.67
N PHE A 201 33.61 -8.75 -13.12
CA PHE A 201 32.33 -9.43 -13.03
C PHE A 201 32.37 -10.42 -11.87
N ASN A 202 31.28 -10.51 -11.11
CA ASN A 202 31.16 -11.47 -10.02
C ASN A 202 29.88 -12.28 -10.21
N SER A 203 29.96 -13.58 -9.94
CA SER A 203 28.77 -14.40 -9.66
C SER A 203 28.19 -13.92 -8.34
N ILE A 204 26.91 -13.58 -8.33
CA ILE A 204 26.24 -13.02 -7.15
C ILE A 204 25.15 -13.95 -6.64
N LEU A 205 24.39 -14.56 -7.54
CA LEU A 205 23.18 -15.30 -7.20
C LEU A 205 23.28 -16.74 -7.70
N GLU A 206 22.92 -17.70 -6.84
CA GLU A 206 22.61 -19.07 -7.23
C GLU A 206 21.24 -19.47 -6.67
N SER A 207 20.38 -20.05 -7.51
CA SER A 207 19.04 -20.51 -7.12
C SER A 207 18.73 -21.84 -7.80
N HIS A 208 18.22 -22.81 -7.03
CA HIS A 208 17.78 -24.08 -7.55
C HIS A 208 16.35 -23.97 -8.09
N LEU A 209 16.15 -24.41 -9.33
CA LEU A 209 14.86 -24.41 -10.01
C LEU A 209 14.36 -25.84 -10.18
N ASP A 210 13.08 -26.04 -9.85
CA ASP A 210 12.37 -27.30 -10.12
C ASP A 210 11.73 -27.25 -11.53
N ILE A 211 12.50 -26.80 -12.53
CA ILE A 211 12.06 -26.72 -13.93
C ILE A 211 12.99 -27.55 -14.81
N ALA A 212 12.40 -28.47 -15.58
CA ALA A 212 13.10 -29.16 -16.66
C ALA A 212 13.20 -28.23 -17.88
N VAL A 213 14.41 -27.74 -18.16
CA VAL A 213 14.70 -26.98 -19.38
C VAL A 213 15.24 -27.97 -20.41
N ASN A 214 14.85 -27.82 -21.67
CA ASN A 214 15.33 -28.69 -22.74
C ASN A 214 16.80 -28.35 -23.07
N ASP A 215 17.71 -29.30 -22.84
CA ASP A 215 19.15 -29.09 -23.05
C ASP A 215 19.57 -29.09 -24.54
N LYS A 216 18.64 -29.32 -25.47
CA LYS A 216 18.96 -29.49 -26.90
C LYS A 216 19.35 -28.18 -27.61
N GLN A 217 18.79 -27.04 -27.21
CA GLN A 217 19.05 -25.75 -27.88
C GLN A 217 19.16 -24.63 -26.87
N LEU A 218 20.19 -23.78 -27.04
CA LEU A 218 20.38 -22.59 -26.23
C LEU A 218 19.32 -21.53 -26.59
N LYS A 219 18.55 -21.08 -25.60
CA LYS A 219 17.62 -19.95 -25.74
C LYS A 219 18.24 -18.66 -25.18
N LEU A 220 18.34 -17.64 -26.03
CA LEU A 220 18.86 -16.32 -25.69
C LEU A 220 17.73 -15.29 -25.64
N VAL A 221 17.67 -14.51 -24.56
CA VAL A 221 16.68 -13.45 -24.36
C VAL A 221 17.41 -12.10 -24.25
N ASN A 222 16.96 -11.10 -25.01
CA ASN A 222 17.52 -9.74 -25.04
C ASN A 222 18.98 -9.62 -25.53
N PHE A 223 19.43 -10.51 -26.42
CA PHE A 223 20.76 -10.45 -27.08
C PHE A 223 20.71 -9.93 -28.54
N GLY A 224 19.68 -9.14 -28.86
CA GLY A 224 19.38 -8.66 -30.22
C GLY A 224 18.15 -9.34 -30.83
N TYR A 225 17.73 -8.87 -32.01
CA TYR A 225 16.55 -9.39 -32.71
C TYR A 225 16.94 -10.63 -33.53
N ASP A 226 16.16 -11.69 -33.42
CA ASP A 226 16.56 -13.02 -33.88
C ASP A 226 15.70 -13.53 -35.04
N TYR A 227 16.01 -13.10 -36.28
CA TYR A 227 15.25 -13.47 -37.48
C TYR A 227 15.28 -14.99 -37.77
N CYS A 228 16.32 -15.70 -37.33
CA CYS A 228 16.50 -17.12 -37.63
C CYS A 228 15.67 -18.07 -36.76
N GLN A 229 15.14 -17.64 -35.60
CA GLN A 229 14.31 -18.52 -34.76
C GLN A 229 12.83 -18.53 -35.16
N ASP A 230 12.34 -17.49 -35.86
CA ASP A 230 10.92 -17.37 -36.17
C ASP A 230 10.48 -18.17 -37.42
N GLN A 231 11.43 -18.69 -38.22
CA GLN A 231 11.11 -19.54 -39.39
C GLN A 231 11.17 -21.05 -39.10
N ASP A 232 11.98 -21.49 -38.14
CA ASP A 232 12.16 -22.90 -37.84
C ASP A 232 11.35 -23.35 -36.62
N VAL A 233 10.12 -23.78 -36.91
CA VAL A 233 9.31 -24.74 -36.15
C VAL A 233 8.82 -24.25 -34.79
N ALA A 234 7.48 -24.26 -34.68
CA ALA A 234 6.68 -24.34 -33.47
C ALA A 234 7.09 -25.51 -32.55
N SER A 235 8.31 -25.48 -32.04
CA SER A 235 8.78 -26.36 -31.00
C SER A 235 8.22 -25.85 -29.68
N LYS A 236 7.81 -26.78 -28.81
CA LYS A 236 7.27 -26.55 -27.47
C LYS A 236 8.32 -25.87 -26.57
N SER A 237 8.71 -24.64 -26.87
CA SER A 237 9.79 -23.93 -26.20
C SER A 237 9.22 -23.21 -24.97
N LEU A 238 9.87 -23.40 -23.84
CA LEU A 238 9.53 -22.72 -22.58
C LEU A 238 9.74 -21.21 -22.78
N ASN A 239 8.71 -20.38 -22.66
CA ASN A 239 8.90 -18.94 -22.53
C ASN A 239 9.38 -18.67 -21.10
N LEU A 240 10.57 -18.12 -20.92
CA LEU A 240 11.13 -17.85 -19.60
C LEU A 240 11.77 -16.46 -19.60
N GLN A 241 11.37 -15.64 -18.64
CA GLN A 241 11.84 -14.27 -18.46
C GLN A 241 12.09 -14.00 -16.97
N VAL A 242 13.17 -13.32 -16.66
CA VAL A 242 13.53 -12.87 -15.31
C VAL A 242 13.34 -11.37 -15.22
N PHE A 243 12.65 -10.93 -14.16
CA PHE A 243 12.44 -9.52 -13.89
C PHE A 243 12.94 -9.13 -12.51
N THR A 244 13.50 -7.92 -12.45
CA THR A 244 13.94 -7.27 -11.23
C THR A 244 13.17 -5.98 -11.00
N SER A 245 12.85 -5.66 -9.75
CA SER A 245 12.21 -4.40 -9.36
C SER A 245 13.14 -3.51 -8.54
N LYS A 246 12.88 -2.20 -8.54
CA LYS A 246 13.62 -1.22 -7.73
C LYS A 246 13.46 -1.45 -6.22
N ALA A 247 12.40 -2.15 -5.81
CA ALA A 247 12.14 -2.55 -4.42
C ALA A 247 12.94 -3.79 -3.99
N GLY A 248 13.80 -4.35 -4.86
CA GLY A 248 14.54 -5.58 -4.57
C GLY A 248 13.70 -6.84 -4.76
N GLY A 249 12.66 -6.77 -5.58
CA GLY A 249 11.90 -7.93 -6.04
C GLY A 249 12.66 -8.64 -7.15
N LEU A 250 12.74 -9.97 -7.06
CA LEU A 250 13.26 -10.85 -8.11
C LEU A 250 12.17 -11.88 -8.42
N CYS A 251 11.74 -11.93 -9.67
CA CYS A 251 10.78 -12.92 -10.13
C CYS A 251 11.19 -13.54 -11.45
N MET A 252 10.84 -14.81 -11.62
CA MET A 252 11.04 -15.55 -12.87
C MET A 252 9.66 -15.99 -13.37
N CYS A 253 9.30 -15.52 -14.55
CA CYS A 253 8.04 -15.83 -15.21
C CYS A 253 8.29 -16.93 -16.23
N CYS A 254 7.45 -17.95 -16.24
CA CYS A 254 7.50 -18.98 -17.25
C CYS A 254 6.10 -19.31 -17.77
N SER A 255 6.01 -19.54 -19.08
CA SER A 255 4.82 -20.15 -19.67
C SER A 255 5.23 -21.38 -20.48
N LEU A 256 4.44 -22.44 -20.31
CA LEU A 256 4.59 -23.68 -21.05
C LEU A 256 3.36 -23.82 -21.94
N ALA A 257 3.57 -24.06 -23.23
CA ALA A 257 2.47 -24.37 -24.12
C ALA A 257 1.76 -25.65 -23.61
N SER A 258 0.53 -25.50 -23.13
CA SER A 258 -0.27 -26.62 -22.62
C SER A 258 -0.65 -27.57 -23.75
N ASP A 259 -0.58 -28.87 -23.48
CA ASP A 259 -1.10 -29.91 -24.36
C ASP A 259 -2.64 -30.01 -24.27
N ILE A 260 -3.24 -29.44 -23.22
CA ILE A 260 -4.70 -29.42 -23.02
C ILE A 260 -5.30 -28.27 -23.85
N PRO A 261 -6.27 -28.56 -24.73
CA PRO A 261 -6.94 -27.51 -25.49
C PRO A 261 -7.77 -26.62 -24.55
N HIS A 262 -7.74 -25.30 -24.77
CA HIS A 262 -8.51 -24.28 -24.02
C HIS A 262 -8.04 -23.93 -22.61
N GLU A 263 -6.91 -24.48 -22.17
CA GLU A 263 -6.27 -24.09 -20.91
C GLU A 263 -4.87 -23.54 -21.16
N ILE A 264 -4.57 -22.43 -20.50
CA ILE A 264 -3.24 -21.82 -20.53
C ILE A 264 -2.67 -21.82 -19.13
N MET A 265 -1.45 -22.37 -19.01
CA MET A 265 -0.73 -22.43 -17.76
C MET A 265 0.52 -21.55 -17.83
N TYR A 266 0.69 -20.72 -16.82
CA TYR A 266 1.93 -20.00 -16.58
C TYR A 266 2.22 -19.91 -15.09
N SER A 267 3.50 -19.86 -14.74
CA SER A 267 3.95 -19.81 -13.36
C SER A 267 4.88 -18.62 -13.15
N ILE A 268 4.71 -17.93 -12.03
CA ILE A 268 5.59 -16.87 -11.57
C ILE A 268 6.28 -17.33 -10.29
N TYR A 269 7.60 -17.41 -10.33
CA TYR A 269 8.45 -17.75 -9.20
C TYR A 269 8.87 -16.46 -8.50
N PHE A 270 8.36 -16.22 -7.29
CA PHE A 270 8.75 -15.08 -6.46
C PHE A 270 9.99 -15.47 -5.66
N LEU A 271 11.15 -15.51 -6.32
CA LEU A 271 12.43 -15.94 -5.73
C LEU A 271 12.79 -15.15 -4.46
N HIS A 272 12.44 -13.87 -4.43
CA HIS A 272 12.65 -13.00 -3.26
C HIS A 272 11.70 -13.29 -2.07
N LYS A 273 10.66 -14.10 -2.25
CA LYS A 273 9.69 -14.52 -1.23
C LYS A 273 9.71 -16.02 -0.90
N GLY A 274 10.31 -16.84 -1.77
CA GLY A 274 10.46 -18.28 -1.52
C GLY A 274 9.22 -19.12 -1.84
N TYR A 275 8.35 -18.66 -2.73
CA TYR A 275 7.28 -19.49 -3.31
C TYR A 275 7.06 -19.17 -4.79
N ASN A 276 6.36 -20.05 -5.49
CA ASN A 276 5.84 -19.81 -6.84
C ASN A 276 4.30 -19.72 -6.80
N LYS A 277 3.71 -19.12 -7.84
CA LYS A 277 2.29 -19.22 -8.12
C LYS A 277 2.09 -19.69 -9.55
N THR A 278 1.35 -20.77 -9.71
CA THR A 278 0.96 -21.33 -11.00
C THR A 278 -0.49 -20.99 -11.27
N PHE A 279 -0.74 -20.32 -12.38
CA PHE A 279 -2.06 -19.88 -12.81
C PHE A 279 -2.52 -20.74 -13.98
N THR A 280 -3.70 -21.32 -13.86
CA THR A 280 -4.40 -22.04 -14.93
C THR A 280 -5.60 -21.22 -15.35
N VAL A 281 -5.60 -20.75 -16.61
CA VAL A 281 -6.64 -19.89 -17.18
C VAL A 281 -7.48 -20.69 -18.16
N SER A 282 -8.79 -20.73 -17.95
CA SER A 282 -9.76 -21.33 -18.88
C SER A 282 -10.24 -20.28 -19.89
N LEU A 283 -10.05 -20.53 -21.19
CA LEU A 283 -10.42 -19.61 -22.26
C LEU A 283 -11.91 -19.75 -22.64
N GLU A 284 -12.67 -18.65 -22.58
CA GLU A 284 -14.11 -18.66 -22.92
C GLU A 284 -14.40 -18.55 -24.43
N ARG A 285 -13.47 -18.03 -25.26
CA ARG A 285 -13.68 -17.80 -26.70
C ARG A 285 -12.93 -18.78 -27.61
N THR A 286 -13.69 -19.46 -28.48
CA THR A 286 -13.24 -20.27 -29.63
C THR A 286 -12.89 -19.40 -30.85
N GLU A 287 -12.03 -18.41 -30.70
CA GLU A 287 -11.44 -17.76 -31.86
C GLU A 287 -10.06 -18.36 -32.12
N SER A 288 -9.86 -18.82 -33.34
CA SER A 288 -8.70 -19.55 -33.84
C SER A 288 -7.46 -18.66 -33.89
N HIS A 289 -6.95 -18.25 -32.74
CA HIS A 289 -5.70 -17.50 -32.66
C HIS A 289 -4.53 -18.48 -32.63
N GLN A 290 -3.56 -18.25 -33.52
CA GLN A 290 -2.35 -19.07 -33.68
C GLN A 290 -1.37 -18.91 -32.50
N LEU A 291 -1.48 -17.81 -31.75
CA LEU A 291 -0.61 -17.49 -30.62
C LEU A 291 -1.14 -18.13 -29.32
N LYS A 292 -0.38 -19.10 -28.80
CA LYS A 292 -0.63 -19.74 -27.50
C LYS A 292 0.38 -19.32 -26.42
N GLU A 293 1.30 -18.41 -26.74
CA GLU A 293 2.38 -18.01 -25.84
C GLU A 293 1.98 -16.76 -25.06
N VAL A 294 2.04 -16.85 -23.73
CA VAL A 294 1.80 -15.70 -22.84
C VAL A 294 3.02 -14.79 -22.89
N ALA A 295 2.80 -13.52 -23.20
CA ALA A 295 3.81 -12.48 -23.12
C ALA A 295 3.88 -11.95 -21.68
N PHE A 296 5.09 -11.73 -21.18
CA PHE A 296 5.30 -11.10 -19.88
C PHE A 296 5.88 -9.70 -20.06
N MET A 297 5.44 -8.75 -19.25
CA MET A 297 5.96 -7.38 -19.21
C MET A 297 6.26 -6.97 -17.77
N ASN A 298 7.40 -6.30 -17.57
CA ASN A 298 7.81 -5.78 -16.28
C ASN A 298 7.35 -4.32 -16.12
N LEU A 299 6.46 -4.05 -15.17
CA LEU A 299 5.97 -2.72 -14.80
C LEU A 299 6.51 -2.28 -13.42
N ASP A 300 7.72 -2.74 -13.06
CA ASP A 300 8.44 -2.49 -11.79
C ASP A 300 7.74 -3.10 -10.56
N TYR A 301 6.57 -2.60 -10.16
CA TYR A 301 5.77 -3.13 -9.05
C TYR A 301 4.84 -4.27 -9.47
N TYR A 302 4.49 -4.33 -10.75
CA TYR A 302 3.61 -5.36 -11.32
C TYR A 302 4.32 -6.13 -12.43
N VAL A 303 4.02 -7.43 -12.54
CA VAL A 303 4.20 -8.18 -13.79
C VAL A 303 2.86 -8.28 -14.49
N ALA A 304 2.82 -7.94 -15.77
CA ALA A 304 1.68 -8.22 -16.63
C ALA A 304 1.92 -9.53 -17.37
N ALA A 305 1.07 -10.54 -17.15
CA ALA A 305 0.94 -11.70 -18.01
C ALA A 305 -0.18 -11.45 -19.01
N TYR A 306 0.17 -11.29 -20.28
CA TYR A 306 -0.73 -10.86 -21.32
C TYR A 306 -0.80 -11.90 -22.44
N LEU A 307 -2.02 -12.27 -22.82
CA LEU A 307 -2.28 -13.00 -24.04
C LEU A 307 -3.18 -12.15 -24.94
N PRO A 308 -2.66 -11.66 -26.07
CA PRO A 308 -3.39 -10.74 -26.94
C PRO A 308 -4.79 -11.24 -27.32
N GLY A 309 -5.79 -10.39 -27.09
CA GLY A 309 -7.19 -10.67 -27.40
C GLY A 309 -7.90 -11.64 -26.45
N GLN A 310 -7.22 -12.19 -25.43
CA GLN A 310 -7.79 -13.18 -24.51
C GLN A 310 -7.87 -12.65 -23.07
N PHE A 311 -6.72 -12.40 -22.44
CA PHE A 311 -6.66 -11.96 -21.04
C PHE A 311 -5.43 -11.08 -20.75
N LEU A 312 -5.58 -10.25 -19.72
CA LEU A 312 -4.50 -9.48 -19.10
C LEU A 312 -4.54 -9.73 -17.59
N HIS A 313 -3.44 -10.24 -17.04
CA HIS A 313 -3.30 -10.47 -15.61
C HIS A 313 -2.17 -9.60 -15.05
N LEU A 314 -2.52 -8.61 -14.24
CA LEU A 314 -1.57 -7.79 -13.48
C LEU A 314 -1.33 -8.42 -12.11
N LEU A 315 -0.09 -8.79 -11.84
CA LEU A 315 0.35 -9.47 -10.61
C LEU A 315 1.31 -8.58 -9.83
N ASN A 316 0.94 -8.24 -8.60
CA ASN A 316 1.78 -7.44 -7.71
C ASN A 316 3.00 -8.25 -7.22
N ILE A 317 4.21 -7.76 -7.49
CA ILE A 317 5.46 -8.43 -7.15
C ILE A 317 5.86 -8.17 -5.69
N GLN A 318 5.46 -7.04 -5.11
CA GLN A 318 5.85 -6.67 -3.75
C GLN A 318 5.09 -7.46 -2.69
N HIS A 319 3.79 -7.68 -2.95
CA HIS A 319 2.89 -8.43 -2.07
C HIS A 319 2.22 -9.59 -2.82
N PRO A 320 2.98 -10.60 -3.28
CA PRO A 320 2.40 -11.64 -4.10
C PRO A 320 1.56 -12.61 -3.29
N ASP A 321 1.63 -12.61 -1.96
CA ASP A 321 0.87 -13.49 -1.07
C ASP A 321 -0.63 -13.29 -1.26
N LEU A 322 -1.05 -12.03 -1.37
CA LEU A 322 -2.45 -11.63 -1.39
C LEU A 322 -2.99 -11.50 -2.81
N LEU A 323 -3.90 -12.41 -3.17
CA LEU A 323 -4.56 -12.40 -4.48
C LEU A 323 -5.49 -11.19 -4.69
N CYS A 324 -5.87 -10.46 -3.64
CA CYS A 324 -6.68 -9.25 -3.78
C CYS A 324 -5.98 -8.12 -4.57
N TYR A 325 -4.65 -8.18 -4.70
CA TYR A 325 -3.86 -7.25 -5.51
C TYR A 325 -3.74 -7.67 -6.98
N SER A 326 -4.23 -8.86 -7.33
CA SER A 326 -4.19 -9.37 -8.68
C SER A 326 -5.40 -8.85 -9.46
N LEU A 327 -5.14 -8.15 -10.56
CA LEU A 327 -6.18 -7.69 -11.47
C LEU A 327 -6.20 -8.58 -12.71
N PHE A 328 -7.25 -9.36 -12.86
CA PHE A 328 -7.46 -10.25 -14.00
C PHE A 328 -8.58 -9.72 -14.89
N LEU A 329 -8.25 -9.38 -16.13
CA LEU A 329 -9.14 -8.81 -17.14
C LEU A 329 -9.28 -9.78 -18.31
N THR A 330 -10.47 -9.83 -18.90
CA THR A 330 -10.79 -10.69 -20.06
C THR A 330 -11.58 -9.90 -21.11
N GLY A 331 -11.56 -10.36 -22.36
CA GLY A 331 -12.35 -9.74 -23.43
C GLY A 331 -11.86 -8.34 -23.81
N GLU A 332 -12.78 -7.38 -23.96
CA GLU A 332 -12.44 -6.01 -24.35
C GLU A 332 -11.62 -5.27 -23.28
N ASP A 333 -11.88 -5.53 -22.00
CA ASP A 333 -11.16 -4.91 -20.88
C ASP A 333 -9.70 -5.39 -20.79
N ALA A 334 -9.36 -6.52 -21.43
CA ALA A 334 -7.99 -7.03 -21.51
C ALA A 334 -7.15 -6.38 -22.61
N ARG A 335 -7.76 -5.63 -23.55
CA ARG A 335 -7.04 -5.06 -24.70
C ARG A 335 -6.15 -3.91 -24.26
N ILE A 336 -4.92 -3.91 -24.77
CA ILE A 336 -3.99 -2.78 -24.60
C ILE A 336 -4.10 -1.91 -25.85
N ASP A 337 -4.75 -0.75 -25.72
CA ASP A 337 -5.17 0.20 -26.78
C ASP A 337 -4.54 0.02 -28.17
N THR A 338 -3.23 0.26 -28.29
CA THR A 338 -2.51 0.32 -29.59
C THR A 338 -1.93 -1.01 -30.04
N LEU A 339 -1.87 -2.02 -29.17
CA LEU A 339 -1.28 -3.32 -29.48
C LEU A 339 -2.34 -4.20 -30.13
N GLN A 340 -2.12 -4.53 -31.40
CA GLN A 340 -2.93 -5.52 -32.11
C GLN A 340 -2.62 -6.94 -31.59
N ASN A 341 -3.36 -7.95 -32.06
CA ASN A 341 -3.20 -9.36 -31.66
C ASN A 341 -1.89 -9.96 -32.21
N CYS A 342 -0.75 -9.40 -31.80
CA CYS A 342 0.60 -9.72 -32.30
C CYS A 342 1.44 -10.39 -31.22
N SER A 343 2.52 -11.07 -31.62
CA SER A 343 3.53 -11.55 -30.66
C SER A 343 4.29 -10.38 -30.04
N ILE A 344 4.26 -10.29 -28.70
CA ILE A 344 4.88 -9.20 -27.94
C ILE A 344 6.08 -9.73 -27.15
N ARG A 345 7.18 -8.95 -27.16
CA ARG A 345 8.33 -9.18 -26.27
C ARG A 345 8.58 -7.93 -25.42
N SER A 346 9.00 -8.12 -24.17
CA SER A 346 9.37 -7.02 -23.27
C SER A 346 10.89 -6.97 -23.13
N PRO A 347 11.61 -6.14 -23.91
CA PRO A 347 13.06 -6.14 -23.91
C PRO A 347 13.63 -5.50 -22.62
N TRP A 348 12.93 -4.55 -22.02
CA TRP A 348 13.25 -4.02 -20.69
C TRP A 348 12.01 -3.46 -19.99
N VAL A 349 12.21 -2.94 -18.77
CA VAL A 349 11.15 -2.40 -17.90
C VAL A 349 10.27 -1.40 -18.66
N SER A 350 8.96 -1.56 -18.52
CA SER A 350 7.93 -0.69 -19.12
C SER A 350 7.97 -0.63 -20.65
N THR A 351 8.46 -1.66 -21.34
CA THR A 351 8.41 -1.68 -22.80
C THR A 351 7.78 -2.94 -23.39
N ALA A 352 7.11 -2.75 -24.52
CA ALA A 352 6.56 -3.80 -25.35
C ALA A 352 6.99 -3.59 -26.81
N LEU A 353 7.63 -4.61 -27.38
CA LEU A 353 7.99 -4.70 -28.78
C LEU A 353 6.95 -5.54 -29.50
N ASP A 354 6.26 -4.93 -30.46
CA ASP A 354 5.47 -5.64 -31.45
C ASP A 354 6.43 -6.23 -32.50
N CYS A 355 6.54 -7.56 -32.53
CA CYS A 355 7.45 -8.23 -33.46
C CYS A 355 6.93 -8.24 -34.90
N GLU A 356 5.63 -8.07 -35.13
CA GLU A 356 5.04 -8.03 -36.48
C GLU A 356 5.16 -6.64 -37.09
N ALA A 357 4.81 -5.60 -36.32
CA ALA A 357 4.91 -4.21 -36.76
C ALA A 357 6.32 -3.62 -36.62
N GLY A 358 7.21 -4.26 -35.85
CA GLY A 358 8.53 -3.72 -35.51
C GLY A 358 8.48 -2.43 -34.70
N SER A 359 7.35 -2.17 -34.01
CA SER A 359 7.11 -0.95 -33.24
C SER A 359 7.38 -1.19 -31.76
N LEU A 360 8.08 -0.23 -31.13
CA LEU A 360 8.38 -0.27 -29.70
C LEU A 360 7.48 0.72 -28.97
N TYR A 361 6.80 0.24 -27.93
CA TYR A 361 5.87 1.02 -27.11
C TYR A 361 6.40 1.14 -25.68
N ASP A 362 6.23 2.32 -25.10
CA ASP A 362 6.33 2.54 -23.66
C ASP A 362 4.99 2.17 -23.02
N VAL A 363 5.02 1.28 -22.04
CA VAL A 363 3.83 0.70 -21.41
C VAL A 363 3.78 1.15 -19.95
N SER A 364 2.70 1.83 -19.62
CA SER A 364 2.40 2.26 -18.27
C SER A 364 0.93 2.01 -17.94
N ILE A 365 0.63 1.83 -16.66
CA ILE A 365 -0.75 1.79 -16.18
C ILE A 365 -1.24 3.23 -16.16
N SER A 366 -2.36 3.51 -16.85
CA SER A 366 -2.98 4.83 -16.81
C SER A 366 -3.86 5.00 -15.58
N ASP A 367 -3.68 6.11 -14.87
CA ASP A 367 -4.48 6.51 -13.71
C ASP A 367 -5.95 6.75 -14.10
N SER A 368 -6.19 7.46 -15.21
CA SER A 368 -7.52 7.77 -15.71
C SER A 368 -8.29 6.52 -16.15
N ALA A 369 -7.62 5.58 -16.84
CA ALA A 369 -8.22 4.32 -17.26
C ALA A 369 -8.58 3.45 -16.05
N LEU A 370 -7.69 3.39 -15.04
CA LEU A 370 -7.93 2.63 -13.81
C LEU A 370 -9.10 3.19 -13.00
N LEU A 371 -9.22 4.51 -12.88
CA LEU A 371 -10.35 5.15 -12.20
C LEU A 371 -11.68 4.94 -12.96
N GLN A 372 -11.67 5.03 -14.29
CA GLN A 372 -12.84 4.70 -15.10
C GLN A 372 -13.23 3.23 -14.95
N PHE A 373 -12.25 2.33 -14.88
CA PHE A 373 -12.48 0.91 -14.65
C PHE A 373 -13.08 0.68 -13.25
N LEU A 374 -12.54 1.32 -12.21
CA LEU A 374 -13.07 1.25 -10.84
C LEU A 374 -14.54 1.71 -10.76
N GLN A 375 -14.91 2.75 -11.52
CA GLN A 375 -16.29 3.25 -11.60
C GLN A 375 -17.23 2.31 -12.36
N LYS A 376 -16.77 1.66 -13.43
CA LYS A 376 -17.58 0.75 -14.27
C LYS A 376 -17.71 -0.65 -13.70
N SER A 377 -16.71 -1.10 -12.93
CA SER A 377 -16.61 -2.46 -12.40
C SER A 377 -17.81 -2.80 -11.52
N LYS A 378 -18.32 -4.03 -11.67
CA LYS A 378 -19.46 -4.54 -10.89
C LYS A 378 -19.03 -5.53 -9.82
N ARG A 379 -17.89 -6.20 -9.99
CA ARG A 379 -17.43 -7.27 -9.10
C ARG A 379 -16.49 -6.69 -8.03
N ASP A 380 -16.63 -7.18 -6.80
CA ASP A 380 -15.86 -6.66 -5.66
C ASP A 380 -14.35 -6.90 -5.80
N TYR A 381 -13.93 -8.06 -6.33
CA TYR A 381 -12.50 -8.32 -6.49
C TYR A 381 -11.85 -7.39 -7.54
N GLU A 382 -12.57 -7.02 -8.61
CA GLU A 382 -12.11 -6.07 -9.63
C GLU A 382 -11.93 -4.68 -9.01
N ARG A 383 -12.91 -4.24 -8.22
CA ARG A 383 -12.87 -2.96 -7.50
C ARG A 383 -11.74 -2.93 -6.49
N LEU A 384 -11.54 -4.00 -5.73
CA LEU A 384 -10.49 -4.11 -4.73
C LEU A 384 -9.09 -4.05 -5.36
N ALA A 385 -8.86 -4.88 -6.39
CA ALA A 385 -7.58 -4.91 -7.09
C ALA A 385 -7.29 -3.56 -7.79
N ALA A 386 -8.30 -2.93 -8.40
CA ALA A 386 -8.16 -1.62 -9.00
C ALA A 386 -7.88 -0.52 -7.96
N LEU A 387 -8.57 -0.55 -6.81
CA LEU A 387 -8.35 0.37 -5.69
C LEU A 387 -6.93 0.26 -5.14
N HIS A 388 -6.46 -0.98 -4.93
CA HIS A 388 -5.10 -1.25 -4.45
C HIS A 388 -4.04 -0.87 -5.47
N CYS A 389 -4.28 -1.13 -6.76
CA CYS A 389 -3.42 -0.63 -7.82
C CYS A 389 -3.37 0.91 -7.80
N ALA A 390 -4.51 1.58 -7.65
CA ALA A 390 -4.58 3.05 -7.64
C ALA A 390 -3.80 3.65 -6.46
N LEU A 391 -3.93 3.06 -5.27
CA LEU A 391 -3.34 3.58 -4.03
C LEU A 391 -1.87 3.20 -3.84
N LEU A 392 -1.45 2.00 -4.27
CA LEU A 392 -0.08 1.51 -4.06
C LEU A 392 0.86 1.80 -5.23
N TYR A 393 0.37 1.76 -6.47
CA TYR A 393 1.20 1.94 -7.66
C TYR A 393 1.49 3.41 -7.96
N PHE A 394 0.43 4.23 -8.02
CA PHE A 394 0.57 5.67 -8.25
C PHE A 394 0.91 6.32 -6.91
N GLN A 395 2.21 6.49 -6.66
CA GLN A 395 2.71 7.24 -5.51
C GLN A 395 1.91 8.54 -5.32
N HIS A 396 1.51 8.81 -4.07
CA HIS A 396 0.50 9.80 -3.68
C HIS A 396 0.43 11.06 -4.56
N THR A 397 -0.68 11.20 -5.29
CA THR A 397 -1.16 12.50 -5.75
C THR A 397 -2.45 12.83 -4.98
N GLU A 398 -2.53 14.04 -4.43
CA GLU A 398 -3.72 14.47 -3.67
C GLU A 398 -5.00 14.40 -4.51
N ASP A 399 -4.86 14.57 -5.83
CA ASP A 399 -5.95 14.47 -6.80
C ASP A 399 -6.51 13.05 -6.95
N LEU A 400 -5.66 12.01 -6.88
CA LEU A 400 -6.12 10.61 -6.93
C LEU A 400 -6.82 10.23 -5.64
N GLU A 401 -6.28 10.62 -4.48
CA GLU A 401 -6.97 10.41 -3.19
C GLU A 401 -8.36 11.06 -3.19
N MET A 402 -8.47 12.28 -3.71
CA MET A 402 -9.73 13.01 -3.83
C MET A 402 -10.74 12.29 -4.73
N GLN A 403 -10.31 11.81 -5.90
CA GLN A 403 -11.17 11.05 -6.83
C GLN A 403 -11.61 9.70 -6.24
N ILE A 404 -10.74 9.04 -5.48
CA ILE A 404 -11.09 7.80 -4.77
C ILE A 404 -12.09 8.08 -3.65
N ILE A 405 -11.88 9.13 -2.83
CA ILE A 405 -12.85 9.55 -1.81
C ILE A 405 -14.21 9.87 -2.44
N GLN A 406 -14.20 10.52 -3.61
CA GLN A 406 -15.41 10.77 -4.38
C GLN A 406 -16.10 9.47 -4.79
N TRP A 407 -15.36 8.50 -5.33
CA TRP A 407 -15.90 7.19 -5.69
C TRP A 407 -16.46 6.43 -4.48
N ILE A 408 -15.76 6.44 -3.34
CA ILE A 408 -16.21 5.84 -2.08
C ILE A 408 -17.55 6.44 -1.69
N SER A 409 -17.66 7.77 -1.68
CA SER A 409 -18.91 8.46 -1.31
C SER A 409 -20.12 8.10 -2.18
N GLU A 410 -19.89 7.71 -3.44
CA GLU A 410 -20.94 7.30 -4.39
C GLU A 410 -21.30 5.81 -4.26
N ASN A 411 -20.36 4.97 -3.84
CA ASN A 411 -20.46 3.51 -3.91
C ASN A 411 -20.52 2.81 -2.53
N MET A 412 -20.86 3.54 -1.48
CA MET A 412 -20.86 3.06 -0.08
C MET A 412 -21.64 1.76 0.19
N SER A 413 -22.60 1.38 -0.65
CA SER A 413 -23.46 0.19 -0.47
C SER A 413 -23.18 -0.94 -1.47
N THR A 414 -22.27 -0.74 -2.42
CA THR A 414 -22.09 -1.66 -3.56
C THR A 414 -20.97 -2.67 -3.36
N CYS A 415 -20.10 -2.48 -2.35
CA CYS A 415 -19.05 -3.43 -1.98
C CYS A 415 -19.55 -4.33 -0.83
N HIS A 416 -19.57 -5.64 -1.05
CA HIS A 416 -20.04 -6.61 -0.05
C HIS A 416 -18.89 -7.35 0.63
N SER A 417 -17.78 -7.54 -0.08
CA SER A 417 -16.68 -8.41 0.35
C SER A 417 -15.59 -7.68 1.14
N PHE A 418 -15.53 -6.35 1.06
CA PHE A 418 -14.54 -5.52 1.75
C PHE A 418 -15.12 -4.13 2.08
N ASP A 419 -14.53 -3.44 3.06
CA ASP A 419 -14.88 -2.05 3.37
C ASP A 419 -13.92 -1.09 2.63
N PRO A 420 -14.40 -0.27 1.68
CA PRO A 420 -13.54 0.61 0.89
C PRO A 420 -12.91 1.74 1.71
N ILE A 421 -13.52 2.17 2.83
CA ILE A 421 -12.93 3.17 3.73
C ILE A 421 -11.74 2.55 4.46
N GLN A 422 -11.88 1.30 4.91
CA GLN A 422 -10.80 0.59 5.60
C GLN A 422 -9.59 0.41 4.69
N GLU A 423 -9.82 -0.09 3.47
CA GLU A 423 -8.76 -0.27 2.47
C GLU A 423 -8.10 1.05 2.07
N PHE A 424 -8.89 2.11 1.88
CA PHE A 424 -8.36 3.45 1.58
C PHE A 424 -7.44 3.95 2.69
N ILE A 425 -7.86 3.85 3.95
CA ILE A 425 -7.06 4.32 5.09
C ILE A 425 -5.78 3.50 5.21
N ILE A 426 -5.85 2.16 5.17
CA ILE A 426 -4.66 1.31 5.33
C ILE A 426 -3.68 1.51 4.18
N ALA A 427 -4.13 1.43 2.92
CA ALA A 427 -3.23 1.56 1.77
C ALA A 427 -2.62 2.97 1.70
N SER A 428 -3.39 4.02 2.00
CA SER A 428 -2.86 5.39 2.06
C SER A 428 -1.87 5.58 3.21
N LEU A 429 -2.10 4.97 4.38
CA LEU A 429 -1.15 4.98 5.49
C LEU A 429 0.15 4.27 5.11
N TYR A 430 0.03 3.09 4.53
CA TYR A 430 1.16 2.27 4.09
C TYR A 430 2.06 3.07 3.14
N CYS A 431 1.50 3.68 2.09
CA CYS A 431 2.27 4.45 1.13
C CYS A 431 2.93 5.71 1.71
N ARG A 432 2.32 6.37 2.71
CA ARG A 432 2.92 7.55 3.37
C ARG A 432 4.10 7.18 4.26
N MET A 433 4.02 6.03 4.93
CA MET A 433 4.97 5.66 5.97
C MET A 433 6.18 4.86 5.42
N CYS A 434 5.96 3.96 4.45
CA CYS A 434 6.99 3.07 3.94
C CYS A 434 8.22 3.73 3.27
N PRO A 435 8.12 4.88 2.56
CA PRO A 435 9.32 5.50 1.97
C PRO A 435 10.31 6.05 3.02
N GLU A 436 9.90 6.24 4.28
CA GLU A 436 10.71 6.89 5.31
C GLU A 436 11.73 5.96 5.99
N THR A 437 11.49 4.64 5.98
CA THR A 437 12.35 3.67 6.66
C THR A 437 12.40 2.29 6.02
N GLN A 438 13.63 1.75 5.92
CA GLN A 438 13.87 0.38 5.45
C GLN A 438 13.19 -0.66 6.35
N ASN A 439 12.52 -1.63 5.74
CA ASN A 439 11.77 -2.74 6.37
C ASN A 439 10.47 -2.35 7.10
N LEU A 440 10.07 -1.07 7.10
CA LEU A 440 8.77 -0.69 7.68
C LEU A 440 7.59 -1.24 6.85
N ASP A 441 7.80 -1.40 5.54
CA ASP A 441 6.92 -2.05 4.58
C ASP A 441 6.55 -3.49 4.95
N LYS A 442 7.39 -4.16 5.74
CA LYS A 442 7.16 -5.53 6.20
C LYS A 442 6.36 -5.62 7.49
N LEU A 443 6.24 -4.52 8.24
CA LEU A 443 5.64 -4.49 9.57
C LEU A 443 4.27 -3.83 9.60
N LEU A 444 4.03 -2.87 8.71
CA LEU A 444 2.73 -2.22 8.61
C LEU A 444 1.76 -3.09 7.81
N PRO A 445 0.45 -3.08 8.17
CA PRO A 445 -0.57 -3.67 7.32
C PRO A 445 -0.74 -2.85 6.05
N TYR A 446 -1.03 -3.53 4.94
CA TYR A 446 -1.26 -2.93 3.62
C TYR A 446 -2.68 -3.22 3.07
N THR A 447 -3.42 -4.10 3.73
CA THR A 447 -4.88 -4.31 3.55
C THR A 447 -5.54 -4.67 4.90
N SER A 448 -6.86 -4.52 5.01
CA SER A 448 -7.64 -5.09 6.11
C SER A 448 -7.87 -6.61 5.92
N LEU A 449 -7.76 -7.11 4.69
CA LEU A 449 -8.07 -8.48 4.29
C LEU A 449 -6.82 -9.37 4.32
N HIS A 450 -6.51 -9.93 5.48
CA HIS A 450 -5.29 -10.72 5.68
C HIS A 450 -5.36 -12.12 5.04
N ASP A 451 -6.54 -12.72 4.96
CA ASP A 451 -6.78 -14.06 4.40
C ASP A 451 -7.83 -14.00 3.27
N TRP A 452 -7.56 -13.23 2.22
CA TRP A 452 -8.46 -13.20 1.07
C TRP A 452 -8.34 -14.50 0.25
N ILE A 453 -9.32 -15.38 0.41
CA ILE A 453 -9.47 -16.65 -0.35
C ILE A 453 -10.39 -16.46 -1.58
N GLY A 454 -10.70 -15.21 -1.94
CA GLY A 454 -11.63 -14.97 -3.04
C GLY A 454 -11.13 -15.58 -4.35
N VAL A 455 -11.97 -16.42 -4.96
CA VAL A 455 -11.68 -17.06 -6.24
C VAL A 455 -11.84 -16.04 -7.36
N VAL A 456 -10.80 -15.84 -8.17
CA VAL A 456 -10.89 -15.06 -9.40
C VAL A 456 -11.56 -15.95 -10.45
N PRO A 457 -12.76 -15.59 -10.97
CA PRO A 457 -13.43 -16.40 -11.99
C PRO A 457 -12.55 -16.60 -13.22
N GLY A 458 -12.43 -17.84 -13.69
CA GLY A 458 -11.63 -18.20 -14.87
C GLY A 458 -10.13 -18.41 -14.60
N VAL A 459 -9.66 -18.23 -13.36
CA VAL A 459 -8.25 -18.44 -12.98
C VAL A 459 -8.13 -19.30 -11.73
N ILE A 460 -7.43 -20.43 -11.85
CA ILE A 460 -7.06 -21.28 -10.73
C ILE A 460 -5.60 -20.98 -10.36
N CYS A 461 -5.35 -20.63 -9.09
CA CYS A 461 -4.02 -20.37 -8.57
C CYS A 461 -3.59 -21.50 -7.63
N ALA A 462 -2.45 -22.13 -7.92
CA ALA A 462 -1.74 -23.03 -7.01
C ALA A 462 -0.45 -22.34 -6.52
N THR A 463 -0.12 -22.52 -5.24
CA THR A 463 1.08 -21.90 -4.62
C THR A 463 1.97 -23.00 -4.06
N ASP A 464 3.22 -23.10 -4.53
CA ASP A 464 4.20 -24.06 -4.01
C ASP A 464 5.40 -23.34 -3.40
N ILE A 465 5.93 -23.88 -2.29
CA ILE A 465 7.11 -23.34 -1.62
C ILE A 465 8.36 -23.75 -2.40
N ILE A 466 9.28 -22.82 -2.63
CA ILE A 466 10.53 -23.03 -3.35
C ILE A 466 11.74 -22.68 -2.47
N SER A 467 12.90 -23.24 -2.79
CA SER A 467 14.14 -22.88 -2.10
C SER A 467 14.53 -21.43 -2.35
N LEU A 468 14.84 -20.70 -1.28
CA LEU A 468 15.35 -19.33 -1.39
C LEU A 468 16.69 -19.29 -2.12
N PRO A 469 16.93 -18.27 -2.97
CA PRO A 469 18.22 -18.09 -3.61
C PRO A 469 19.32 -17.75 -2.59
N VAL A 470 20.55 -18.14 -2.92
CA VAL A 470 21.76 -17.85 -2.15
C VAL A 470 22.53 -16.74 -2.83
N LEU A 471 22.93 -15.73 -2.05
CA LEU A 471 23.82 -14.68 -2.49
C LEU A 471 25.26 -15.04 -2.10
N GLU A 472 26.13 -15.23 -3.09
CA GLU A 472 27.54 -15.60 -2.87
C GLU A 472 28.37 -14.42 -2.35
N PHE A 473 27.91 -13.19 -2.57
CA PHE A 473 28.63 -11.97 -2.23
C PHE A 473 27.92 -11.14 -1.14
N GLN A 474 28.56 -10.95 0.02
CA GLN A 474 27.93 -10.39 1.23
C GLN A 474 27.94 -8.85 1.31
N ASN A 475 28.71 -8.14 0.48
CA ASN A 475 28.86 -6.67 0.54
C ASN A 475 28.28 -5.95 -0.69
N SER A 476 27.18 -6.45 -1.23
CA SER A 476 26.55 -5.90 -2.43
C SER A 476 25.71 -4.65 -2.11
N LYS A 477 25.85 -3.57 -2.88
CA LYS A 477 25.08 -2.32 -2.72
C LYS A 477 23.88 -2.28 -3.68
N GLY A 478 22.90 -1.43 -3.37
CA GLY A 478 21.80 -1.11 -4.28
C GLY A 478 20.73 -2.20 -4.34
N PHE A 479 20.44 -2.74 -5.54
CA PHE A 479 19.42 -3.78 -5.74
C PHE A 479 19.67 -5.02 -4.87
N TRP A 480 20.91 -5.53 -4.87
CA TRP A 480 21.29 -6.75 -4.18
C TRP A 480 21.18 -6.64 -2.65
N GLU A 481 21.42 -5.44 -2.10
CA GLU A 481 21.22 -5.15 -0.67
C GLU A 481 19.73 -5.27 -0.29
N LYS A 482 18.84 -4.70 -1.11
CA LYS A 482 17.39 -4.80 -0.93
C LYS A 482 16.90 -6.24 -1.07
N LEU A 483 17.39 -6.95 -2.09
CA LEU A 483 17.07 -8.36 -2.29
C LEU A 483 17.51 -9.20 -1.08
N ASN A 484 18.74 -9.00 -0.59
CA ASN A 484 19.23 -9.69 0.60
C ASN A 484 18.34 -9.42 1.82
N SER A 485 17.95 -8.16 2.05
CA SER A 485 17.01 -7.80 3.12
C SER A 485 15.66 -8.52 2.98
N ASN A 486 15.16 -8.69 1.74
CA ASN A 486 13.94 -9.44 1.47
C ASN A 486 14.11 -10.93 1.78
N LEU A 487 15.22 -11.54 1.37
CA LEU A 487 15.51 -12.95 1.64
C LEU A 487 15.67 -13.22 3.14
N GLU A 488 16.41 -12.37 3.86
CA GLU A 488 16.57 -12.48 5.31
C GLU A 488 15.23 -12.32 6.02
N SER A 489 14.37 -11.40 5.57
CA SER A 489 13.04 -11.25 6.16
C SER A 489 12.17 -12.49 5.99
N VAL A 490 12.29 -13.25 4.90
CA VAL A 490 11.55 -14.50 4.72
C VAL A 490 12.09 -15.61 5.62
N LYS A 491 13.42 -15.71 5.76
CA LYS A 491 14.06 -16.74 6.62
C LYS A 491 13.64 -16.61 8.09
N TYR A 492 13.48 -15.38 8.57
CA TYR A 492 13.11 -15.08 9.95
C TYR A 492 11.67 -14.60 10.09
N ALA A 493 10.84 -14.76 9.05
CA ALA A 493 9.44 -14.36 9.12
C ALA A 493 8.70 -15.25 10.11
N GLU A 494 8.38 -14.70 11.29
CA GLU A 494 7.28 -15.22 12.08
C GLU A 494 5.96 -14.97 11.32
N PRO A 495 4.97 -15.89 11.39
CA PRO A 495 3.71 -15.76 10.66
C PRO A 495 2.85 -14.52 11.02
N HIS A 496 3.32 -13.64 11.93
CA HIS A 496 2.58 -12.50 12.47
C HIS A 496 3.41 -11.20 12.44
N LEU A 497 4.24 -10.99 11.40
CA LEU A 497 5.08 -9.79 11.27
C LEU A 497 4.28 -8.47 11.19
N HIS A 498 3.04 -8.51 10.71
CA HIS A 498 2.22 -7.30 10.57
C HIS A 498 1.58 -6.87 11.88
N TYR A 499 1.51 -5.56 12.12
CA TYR A 499 0.78 -4.99 13.24
C TYR A 499 -0.72 -5.35 13.17
N GLN A 500 -1.16 -6.20 14.09
CA GLN A 500 -2.55 -6.67 14.15
C GLN A 500 -3.40 -5.83 15.10
N SER A 501 -4.54 -5.35 14.61
CA SER A 501 -5.55 -4.63 15.41
C SER A 501 -6.29 -5.51 16.42
N ASN A 502 -6.15 -6.84 16.36
CA ASN A 502 -6.80 -7.77 17.29
C ASN A 502 -6.27 -7.63 18.72
N VAL A 503 -4.96 -7.43 18.88
CA VAL A 503 -4.34 -7.18 20.19
C VAL A 503 -4.81 -5.83 20.73
N LEU A 504 -4.85 -4.81 19.88
CA LEU A 504 -5.40 -3.49 20.21
C LEU A 504 -6.84 -3.56 20.68
N ARG A 505 -7.68 -4.28 19.95
CA ARG A 505 -9.10 -4.47 20.27
C ARG A 505 -9.30 -5.16 21.61
N LYS A 506 -8.51 -6.19 21.91
CA LYS A 506 -8.59 -6.91 23.19
C LYS A 506 -8.23 -6.00 24.36
N GLU A 507 -7.11 -5.28 24.25
CA GLU A 507 -6.68 -4.31 25.27
C GLU A 507 -7.66 -3.14 25.40
N TRP A 508 -8.21 -2.64 24.29
CA TRP A 508 -9.23 -1.59 24.30
C TRP A 508 -10.50 -2.04 25.02
N ARG A 509 -10.99 -3.26 24.80
CA ARG A 509 -12.15 -3.79 25.53
C ARG A 509 -11.88 -3.84 27.03
N ASN A 510 -10.73 -4.39 27.44
CA ASN A 510 -10.33 -4.44 28.85
C ASN A 510 -10.26 -3.04 29.48
N LEU A 511 -9.58 -2.10 28.82
CA LEU A 511 -9.42 -0.73 29.29
C LEU A 511 -10.74 0.04 29.28
N SER A 512 -11.63 -0.19 28.31
CA SER A 512 -12.93 0.49 28.25
C SER A 512 -13.83 0.08 29.41
N GLU A 513 -13.79 -1.19 29.82
CA GLU A 513 -14.53 -1.69 30.97
C GLU A 513 -13.92 -1.20 32.28
N GLU A 514 -12.59 -1.20 32.37
CA GLU A 514 -11.85 -0.74 33.55
C GLU A 514 -11.97 0.78 33.74
N VAL A 515 -11.86 1.58 32.68
CA VAL A 515 -12.06 3.03 32.71
C VAL A 515 -13.51 3.37 33.02
N ARG A 516 -14.48 2.61 32.51
CA ARG A 516 -15.88 2.75 32.95
C ARG A 516 -15.99 2.50 34.45
N ASN A 517 -15.41 1.42 34.97
CA ASN A 517 -15.45 1.10 36.40
C ASN A 517 -14.70 2.12 37.28
N ILE A 518 -13.54 2.63 36.82
CA ILE A 518 -12.72 3.63 37.51
C ILE A 518 -13.37 5.02 37.44
N LEU A 519 -13.96 5.44 36.32
CA LEU A 519 -14.76 6.68 36.25
C LEU A 519 -15.97 6.56 37.17
N PHE A 520 -16.67 5.42 37.19
CA PHE A 520 -17.73 5.17 38.17
C PHE A 520 -17.20 5.31 39.61
N GLY A 521 -16.03 4.75 39.94
CA GLY A 521 -15.41 4.88 41.28
C GLY A 521 -14.94 6.31 41.63
N LEU A 522 -14.25 6.99 40.71
CA LEU A 522 -13.70 8.33 40.89
C LEU A 522 -14.76 9.43 40.96
N LEU A 523 -15.97 9.20 40.45
CA LEU A 523 -17.07 10.18 40.48
C LEU A 523 -17.95 10.06 41.73
N PHE A 524 -17.85 8.97 42.51
CA PHE A 524 -18.44 8.87 43.85
C PHE A 524 -17.58 9.56 44.93
N SER A 525 -16.33 9.91 44.63
CA SER A 525 -15.46 10.65 45.52
C SER A 525 -15.06 11.99 44.90
N SER A 526 -15.28 13.08 45.62
CA SER A 526 -14.68 14.39 45.30
C SER A 526 -13.20 14.23 44.95
N PHE A 527 -12.71 15.05 44.01
CA PHE A 527 -11.31 15.16 43.54
C PHE A 527 -10.23 15.20 44.65
N CYS A 528 -10.60 15.33 45.92
CA CYS A 528 -9.71 15.27 47.08
C CYS A 528 -9.25 13.86 47.49
N ASP A 529 -9.89 12.77 47.04
CA ASP A 529 -9.54 11.40 47.46
C ASP A 529 -8.66 10.61 46.48
N PHE A 530 -7.96 11.29 45.57
CA PHE A 530 -6.90 10.66 44.76
C PHE A 530 -5.79 10.01 45.62
N ARG A 531 -5.68 10.40 46.91
CA ARG A 531 -4.71 9.81 47.86
C ARG A 531 -5.22 8.59 48.62
N LEU A 532 -6.54 8.41 48.82
CA LEU A 532 -7.06 7.36 49.73
C LEU A 532 -7.37 6.03 49.04
N PHE A 533 -7.55 6.00 47.72
CA PHE A 533 -7.65 4.74 46.94
C PHE A 533 -6.29 4.07 46.66
N THR A 534 -5.18 4.64 47.13
CA THR A 534 -3.83 4.17 46.78
C THR A 534 -3.34 2.95 47.56
N ASN A 535 -4.18 2.23 48.29
CA ASN A 535 -3.74 1.18 49.22
C ASN A 535 -3.78 -0.26 48.69
N GLN A 536 -4.17 -0.52 47.44
CA GLN A 536 -3.98 -1.84 46.82
C GLN A 536 -2.81 -1.84 45.83
N ARG A 537 -1.92 -2.83 45.98
CA ARG A 537 -0.62 -2.90 45.28
C ARG A 537 -0.77 -3.19 43.76
N GLU A 538 -1.89 -3.76 43.33
CA GLU A 538 -2.21 -4.05 41.92
C GLU A 538 -2.73 -2.81 41.18
N GLU A 539 -3.59 -1.99 41.79
CA GLU A 539 -4.16 -0.77 41.17
C GLU A 539 -3.11 0.33 40.89
N ARG A 540 -1.97 0.32 41.61
CA ARG A 540 -0.85 1.26 41.35
C ARG A 540 -0.15 1.00 40.01
N ARG A 541 -0.16 -0.23 39.50
CA ARG A 541 0.44 -0.56 38.20
C ARG A 541 -0.47 -0.12 37.05
N THR A 542 -1.77 -0.37 37.19
CA THR A 542 -2.78 0.05 36.21
C THR A 542 -2.88 1.58 36.09
N THR A 543 -2.82 2.30 37.20
CA THR A 543 -2.84 3.78 37.22
C THR A 543 -1.58 4.41 36.61
N ALA A 544 -0.41 3.79 36.76
CA ALA A 544 0.82 4.24 36.09
C ALA A 544 0.78 3.97 34.57
N TYR A 545 0.22 2.82 34.17
CA TYR A 545 0.00 2.45 32.76
C TYR A 545 -0.98 3.42 32.07
N LEU A 546 -2.13 3.69 32.68
CA LEU A 546 -3.10 4.68 32.19
C LEU A 546 -2.49 6.08 32.10
N ARG A 547 -1.70 6.51 33.10
CA ARG A 547 -1.00 7.80 33.06
C ARG A 547 -0.04 7.88 31.87
N ASN A 548 0.70 6.81 31.58
CA ASN A 548 1.60 6.75 30.42
C ASN A 548 0.81 6.84 29.10
N ILE A 549 -0.34 6.17 28.99
CA ILE A 549 -1.23 6.27 27.83
C ILE A 549 -1.72 7.72 27.63
N PHE A 550 -2.18 8.38 28.71
CA PHE A 550 -2.63 9.77 28.64
C PHE A 550 -1.50 10.75 28.33
N GLU A 551 -0.31 10.57 28.89
CA GLU A 551 0.86 11.39 28.57
C GLU A 551 1.31 11.19 27.12
N ASN A 552 1.24 9.96 26.61
CA ASN A 552 1.41 9.71 25.19
C ASN A 552 0.39 10.52 24.41
N ALA A 553 -0.93 10.37 24.68
CA ALA A 553 -1.99 11.10 23.99
C ALA A 553 -1.83 12.63 24.02
N LYS A 554 -1.40 13.22 25.13
CA LYS A 554 -1.18 14.67 25.28
C LYS A 554 -0.09 15.22 24.38
N LYS A 555 0.96 14.45 24.07
CA LYS A 555 1.98 14.85 23.08
C LYS A 555 1.38 15.10 21.68
N TYR A 556 0.22 14.52 21.36
CA TYR A 556 -0.44 14.60 20.05
C TYR A 556 -1.42 15.77 19.92
N VAL A 557 -2.16 16.07 20.99
CA VAL A 557 -3.15 17.17 21.00
C VAL A 557 -2.49 18.53 20.83
N LEU A 558 -1.25 18.70 21.30
CA LEU A 558 -0.57 19.99 21.37
C LEU A 558 0.22 20.42 20.13
N ALA A 559 0.47 19.53 19.15
CA ALA A 559 1.51 19.81 18.14
C ALA A 559 1.09 19.75 16.67
N ARG A 560 0.10 18.94 16.24
CA ARG A 560 -0.12 18.67 14.79
C ARG A 560 -1.56 18.38 14.31
N LEU A 561 -2.57 18.34 15.19
CA LEU A 561 -3.93 17.95 14.81
C LEU A 561 -4.81 19.18 14.51
N VAL A 562 -5.56 19.13 13.40
CA VAL A 562 -6.70 20.03 13.16
C VAL A 562 -7.95 19.32 13.70
N PRO A 563 -8.45 19.67 14.89
CA PRO A 563 -9.67 19.06 15.40
C PRO A 563 -10.85 19.39 14.48
N LEU A 564 -11.81 18.46 14.35
CA LEU A 564 -13.09 18.76 13.68
C LEU A 564 -13.92 19.72 14.53
N PHE A 565 -13.75 19.65 15.86
CA PHE A 565 -14.35 20.54 16.84
C PHE A 565 -13.45 20.66 18.07
N GLU A 566 -13.38 21.84 18.70
CA GLU A 566 -12.63 22.03 19.95
C GLU A 566 -13.33 21.29 21.11
N GLU A 567 -12.94 20.04 21.36
CA GLU A 567 -13.46 19.22 22.46
C GLU A 567 -12.41 18.26 23.01
N GLU A 568 -12.42 18.08 24.34
CA GLU A 568 -11.64 17.03 25.01
C GLU A 568 -12.39 15.70 24.98
N ASP A 569 -12.16 14.91 23.93
CA ASP A 569 -12.65 13.53 23.86
C ASP A 569 -11.67 12.55 24.54
N TYR A 570 -11.91 12.29 25.84
CA TYR A 570 -11.06 11.40 26.64
C TYR A 570 -11.01 9.95 26.11
N GLN A 571 -12.08 9.46 25.46
CA GLN A 571 -12.12 8.10 24.94
C GLN A 571 -11.22 7.99 23.70
N GLN A 572 -11.28 8.95 22.79
CA GLN A 572 -10.41 8.98 21.62
C GLN A 572 -8.95 9.23 22.01
N GLN A 573 -8.69 10.10 22.99
CA GLN A 573 -7.34 10.31 23.53
C GLN A 573 -6.74 9.02 24.11
N LEU A 574 -7.53 8.25 24.86
CA LEU A 574 -7.08 6.97 25.42
C LEU A 574 -6.75 5.96 24.32
N LEU A 575 -7.62 5.85 23.30
CA LEU A 575 -7.42 4.94 22.18
C LEU A 575 -6.17 5.32 21.35
N MET A 576 -5.95 6.62 21.13
CA MET A 576 -4.71 7.13 20.51
C MET A 576 -3.48 6.70 21.31
N GLY A 577 -3.45 6.95 22.62
CA GLY A 577 -2.32 6.61 23.47
C GLY A 577 -2.04 5.10 23.53
N LEU A 578 -3.09 4.28 23.47
CA LEU A 578 -2.98 2.82 23.44
C LEU A 578 -2.37 2.33 22.13
N MET A 579 -2.86 2.83 20.99
CA MET A 579 -2.33 2.50 19.67
C MET A 579 -0.85 2.88 19.55
N VAL A 580 -0.47 4.03 20.09
CA VAL A 580 0.93 4.48 20.17
C VAL A 580 1.79 3.52 20.98
N ALA A 581 1.32 3.13 22.16
CA ALA A 581 2.06 2.21 23.03
C ALA A 581 2.28 0.85 22.36
N GLN A 582 1.24 0.30 21.72
CA GLN A 582 1.31 -1.01 21.06
C GLN A 582 2.14 -0.98 19.78
N LEU A 583 1.95 0.02 18.92
CA LEU A 583 2.75 0.15 17.70
C LEU A 583 4.22 0.38 18.03
N LYS A 584 4.51 1.21 19.04
CA LYS A 584 5.88 1.40 19.53
C LYS A 584 6.51 0.09 20.01
N ASP A 585 5.79 -0.68 20.81
CA ASP A 585 6.29 -1.96 21.32
C ASP A 585 6.54 -2.96 20.17
N HIS A 586 5.61 -3.05 19.22
CA HIS A 586 5.77 -3.87 18.01
C HIS A 586 6.99 -3.45 17.18
N LEU A 587 7.13 -2.16 16.86
CA LEU A 587 8.30 -1.66 16.11
C LEU A 587 9.60 -1.83 16.88
N MET A 588 9.62 -1.65 18.21
CA MET A 588 10.82 -1.87 19.02
C MET A 588 11.29 -3.34 19.01
N ARG A 589 10.36 -4.31 18.91
CA ARG A 589 10.68 -5.74 18.84
C ARG A 589 11.34 -6.10 17.51
N HIS A 590 10.82 -5.56 16.40
CA HIS A 590 11.26 -5.94 15.04
C HIS A 590 12.31 -5.00 14.42
N LEU A 591 12.39 -3.74 14.86
CA LEU A 591 13.35 -2.73 14.38
C LEU A 591 14.38 -2.36 15.45
N GLN A 592 15.06 -3.36 16.02
CA GLN A 592 16.03 -3.14 17.11
C GLN A 592 17.21 -2.25 16.71
N TYR A 593 17.54 -2.19 15.41
CA TYR A 593 18.59 -1.34 14.86
C TYR A 593 18.19 0.14 14.72
N VAL A 594 16.89 0.45 14.78
CA VAL A 594 16.39 1.83 14.68
C VAL A 594 16.39 2.46 16.08
N GLY A 595 17.00 3.64 16.20
CA GLY A 595 17.06 4.35 17.48
C GLY A 595 15.66 4.68 18.03
N LYS A 596 15.48 4.54 19.35
CA LYS A 596 14.20 4.76 20.06
C LYS A 596 13.50 6.08 19.68
N LYS A 597 14.26 7.17 19.52
CA LYS A 597 13.72 8.49 19.10
C LYS A 597 13.11 8.47 17.70
N LYS A 598 13.68 7.70 16.77
CA LYS A 598 13.16 7.56 15.41
C LYS A 598 11.91 6.69 15.39
N ILE A 599 11.88 5.62 16.19
CA ILE A 599 10.65 4.81 16.38
C ILE A 599 9.54 5.66 16.98
N ASP A 600 9.83 6.46 18.01
CA ASP A 600 8.86 7.39 18.59
C ASP A 600 8.28 8.34 17.54
N GLN A 601 9.11 8.86 16.63
CA GLN A 601 8.67 9.73 15.53
C GLN A 601 7.80 8.99 14.51
N ILE A 602 8.17 7.78 14.09
CA ILE A 602 7.40 6.96 13.15
C ILE A 602 6.00 6.66 13.71
N VAL A 603 5.92 6.30 15.00
CA VAL A 603 4.64 6.03 15.68
C VAL A 603 3.80 7.30 15.79
N LEU A 604 4.45 8.44 16.08
CA LEU A 604 3.79 9.76 16.09
C LEU A 604 3.17 10.09 14.73
N ASP A 605 3.96 9.92 13.66
CA ASP A 605 3.55 10.24 12.30
C ASP A 605 2.47 9.26 11.78
N TYR A 606 2.53 7.98 12.17
CA TYR A 606 1.49 7.00 11.84
C TYR A 606 0.10 7.43 12.34
N VAL A 607 -0.01 7.77 13.63
CA VAL A 607 -1.30 8.19 14.23
C VAL A 607 -1.75 9.53 13.65
N ALA A 608 -0.83 10.47 13.43
CA ALA A 608 -1.15 11.77 12.85
C ALA A 608 -1.68 11.62 11.40
N ASN A 609 -1.01 10.80 10.58
CA ASN A 609 -1.44 10.53 9.21
C ASN A 609 -2.81 9.83 9.16
N LEU A 610 -3.10 8.94 10.10
CA LEU A 610 -4.39 8.26 10.21
C LEU A 610 -5.51 9.27 10.46
N LEU A 611 -5.33 10.14 11.45
CA LEU A 611 -6.32 11.17 11.79
C LEU A 611 -6.47 12.20 10.66
N ASN A 612 -5.37 12.56 9.98
CA ASN A 612 -5.39 13.45 8.82
C ASN A 612 -6.16 12.82 7.63
N LEU A 613 -6.06 11.51 7.41
CA LEU A 613 -6.82 10.82 6.36
C LEU A 613 -8.32 10.88 6.64
N VAL A 614 -8.74 10.62 7.88
CA VAL A 614 -10.16 10.75 8.28
C VAL A 614 -10.63 12.20 8.12
N HIS A 615 -9.81 13.18 8.51
CA HIS A 615 -10.12 14.60 8.31
C HIS A 615 -10.24 14.97 6.82
N ARG A 616 -9.37 14.43 5.96
CA ARG A 616 -9.44 14.64 4.50
C ARG A 616 -10.73 14.08 3.90
N ILE A 617 -11.13 12.86 4.26
CA ILE A 617 -12.41 12.27 3.85
C ILE A 617 -13.56 13.21 4.24
N MET A 618 -13.58 13.65 5.51
CA MET A 618 -14.62 14.55 6.01
C MET A 618 -14.65 15.89 5.25
N LYS A 619 -13.50 16.52 5.03
CA LYS A 619 -13.40 17.80 4.31
C LYS A 619 -13.92 17.69 2.88
N GLU A 620 -13.58 16.61 2.19
CA GLU A 620 -14.01 16.38 0.81
C GLU A 620 -15.51 16.12 0.71
N VAL A 621 -16.04 15.28 1.60
CA VAL A 621 -17.47 15.03 1.72
C VAL A 621 -18.22 16.32 2.02
N TRP A 622 -17.70 17.17 2.91
CA TRP A 622 -18.29 18.48 3.21
C TRP A 622 -18.34 19.41 2.00
N ARG A 623 -17.25 19.45 1.24
CA ARG A 623 -17.12 20.26 0.02
C ARG A 623 -18.11 19.81 -1.04
N ARG A 624 -18.23 18.49 -1.24
CA ARG A 624 -19.12 17.88 -2.23
C ARG A 624 -20.59 18.26 -2.00
N TYR A 625 -21.05 18.19 -0.75
CA TYR A 625 -22.44 18.52 -0.40
C TYR A 625 -22.66 20.01 -0.08
N GLN A 626 -21.63 20.85 -0.28
CA GLN A 626 -21.68 22.31 -0.08
C GLN A 626 -22.24 22.72 1.29
N LEU A 627 -21.88 21.98 2.34
CA LEU A 627 -22.38 22.26 3.69
C LEU A 627 -21.72 23.53 4.24
N HIS A 628 -22.53 24.50 4.66
CA HIS A 628 -22.05 25.68 5.39
C HIS A 628 -21.55 25.30 6.79
N SER A 629 -20.71 26.15 7.39
CA SER A 629 -20.13 25.94 8.74
C SER A 629 -21.14 25.89 9.89
N CYS A 630 -22.44 26.12 9.64
CA CYS A 630 -23.51 26.07 10.64
C CYS A 630 -24.11 24.66 10.81
N VAL A 631 -23.31 23.67 11.19
CA VAL A 631 -23.81 22.29 11.47
C VAL A 631 -24.43 22.13 12.88
N PHE A 632 -24.59 23.23 13.60
CA PHE A 632 -25.18 23.25 14.93
C PHE A 632 -26.13 24.43 15.12
N CYS A 633 -27.09 24.59 14.22
CA CYS A 633 -28.38 25.22 14.55
C CYS A 633 -29.36 24.07 14.70
N PHE A 634 -30.09 23.92 15.80
CA PHE A 634 -31.04 22.80 15.96
C PHE A 634 -32.47 23.18 15.56
N ASP A 635 -32.70 24.43 15.15
CA ASP A 635 -34.04 24.98 14.86
C ASP A 635 -34.59 24.55 13.49
N GLU A 636 -33.71 24.12 12.57
CA GLU A 636 -34.07 23.73 11.22
C GLU A 636 -33.92 22.22 10.99
N LYS A 637 -34.75 21.62 10.13
CA LYS A 637 -34.58 20.23 9.71
C LYS A 637 -33.34 20.07 8.82
N GLY A 638 -32.67 18.92 8.93
CA GLY A 638 -31.52 18.59 8.11
C GLY A 638 -31.84 18.52 6.62
N SER A 639 -30.92 19.04 5.80
CA SER A 639 -30.95 18.93 4.34
C SER A 639 -30.61 17.51 3.86
N ALA A 640 -30.92 17.19 2.60
CA ALA A 640 -30.52 15.92 1.99
C ALA A 640 -28.99 15.73 1.96
N GLY A 641 -28.22 16.82 1.86
CA GLY A 641 -26.76 16.80 1.96
C GLY A 641 -26.29 16.43 3.37
N GLU A 642 -26.87 17.03 4.41
CA GLU A 642 -26.57 16.68 5.81
C GLU A 642 -26.91 15.22 6.13
N PHE A 643 -28.00 14.70 5.56
CA PHE A 643 -28.37 13.28 5.68
C PHE A 643 -27.35 12.35 5.00
N ALA A 644 -26.86 12.72 3.81
CA ALA A 644 -25.83 11.95 3.12
C ALA A 644 -24.50 11.95 3.90
N VAL A 645 -24.11 13.10 4.47
CA VAL A 645 -22.91 13.19 5.31
C VAL A 645 -23.07 12.39 6.60
N PHE A 646 -24.25 12.40 7.23
CA PHE A 646 -24.56 11.56 8.39
C PHE A 646 -24.34 10.07 8.08
N HIS A 647 -24.78 9.61 6.92
CA HIS A 647 -24.56 8.23 6.47
C HIS A 647 -23.09 7.91 6.25
N ILE A 648 -22.33 8.80 5.59
CA ILE A 648 -20.90 8.60 5.37
C ILE A 648 -20.15 8.57 6.71
N MET A 649 -20.48 9.47 7.66
CA MET A 649 -19.91 9.45 9.01
C MET A 649 -20.21 8.15 9.76
N SER A 650 -21.44 7.63 9.65
CA SER A 650 -21.81 6.35 10.26
C SER A 650 -20.96 5.20 9.70
N ARG A 651 -20.68 5.22 8.40
CA ARG A 651 -19.79 4.25 7.75
C ARG A 651 -18.32 4.40 8.13
N ILE A 652 -17.82 5.63 8.28
CA ILE A 652 -16.48 5.90 8.82
C ILE A 652 -16.36 5.34 10.25
N LEU A 653 -17.41 5.51 11.08
CA LEU A 653 -17.45 4.97 12.43
C LEU A 653 -17.42 3.43 12.44
N GLU A 654 -18.19 2.79 11.57
CA GLU A 654 -18.17 1.33 11.38
C GLU A 654 -16.78 0.85 10.94
N ALA A 655 -16.17 1.52 9.96
CA ALA A 655 -14.82 1.23 9.49
C ALA A 655 -13.78 1.37 10.62
N ALA A 656 -13.85 2.46 11.39
CA ALA A 656 -12.96 2.72 12.52
C ALA A 656 -13.11 1.69 13.64
N ASN A 657 -14.35 1.32 14.00
CA ASN A 657 -14.64 0.25 14.96
C ASN A 657 -14.11 -1.11 14.47
N GLY A 658 -14.27 -1.39 13.17
CA GLY A 658 -13.76 -2.60 12.52
C GLY A 658 -12.23 -2.71 12.53
N MET A 659 -11.49 -1.62 12.66
CA MET A 659 -10.02 -1.63 12.75
C MET A 659 -9.48 -1.18 14.12
N CYS A 660 -10.37 -0.87 15.07
CA CYS A 660 -10.03 -0.30 16.38
C CYS A 660 -9.18 0.99 16.28
N MET A 661 -9.50 1.86 15.32
CA MET A 661 -8.76 3.10 15.06
C MET A 661 -9.36 4.30 15.80
N PRO A 662 -8.53 5.26 16.24
CA PRO A 662 -9.02 6.51 16.80
C PRO A 662 -9.60 7.44 15.72
N LEU A 663 -10.58 8.23 16.11
CA LEU A 663 -11.22 9.25 15.29
C LEU A 663 -10.75 10.66 15.72
N PRO A 664 -10.78 11.65 14.82
CA PRO A 664 -10.44 13.02 15.17
C PRO A 664 -11.33 13.58 16.30
N PRO A 665 -10.78 14.36 17.23
CA PRO A 665 -11.58 15.04 18.26
C PRO A 665 -12.73 15.85 17.64
N GLY A 666 -13.91 15.73 18.24
CA GLY A 666 -15.15 16.37 17.76
C GLY A 666 -15.97 15.54 16.78
N PHE A 667 -15.48 14.39 16.30
CA PHE A 667 -16.21 13.53 15.36
C PHE A 667 -17.57 13.08 15.92
N HIS A 668 -17.62 12.56 17.14
CA HIS A 668 -18.86 12.07 17.77
C HIS A 668 -19.88 13.19 18.01
N THR A 669 -19.40 14.38 18.37
CA THR A 669 -20.24 15.59 18.56
C THR A 669 -20.88 16.04 17.25
N LEU A 670 -20.12 16.04 16.16
CA LEU A 670 -20.63 16.35 14.82
C LEU A 670 -21.64 15.29 14.34
N HIS A 671 -21.33 14.01 14.54
CA HIS A 671 -22.19 12.90 14.16
C HIS A 671 -23.52 12.92 14.91
N LEU A 672 -23.50 13.19 16.22
CA LEU A 672 -24.70 13.37 17.03
C LEU A 672 -25.51 14.60 16.61
N GLY A 673 -24.84 15.73 16.34
CA GLY A 673 -25.49 16.95 15.87
C GLY A 673 -26.26 16.73 14.56
N LEU A 674 -25.64 16.09 13.58
CA LEU A 674 -26.28 15.69 12.33
C LEU A 674 -27.41 14.69 12.58
N GLY A 675 -27.21 13.71 13.46
CA GLY A 675 -28.23 12.73 13.83
C GLY A 675 -29.51 13.39 14.37
N VAL A 676 -29.38 14.39 15.25
CA VAL A 676 -30.51 15.15 15.80
C VAL A 676 -31.28 15.92 14.71
N ARG A 677 -30.56 16.50 13.74
CA ARG A 677 -31.18 17.26 12.63
C ARG A 677 -31.83 16.36 11.57
N CYS A 678 -31.27 15.18 11.35
CA CYS A 678 -31.55 14.33 10.20
C CYS A 678 -32.49 13.15 10.51
N LEU A 679 -32.50 12.65 11.75
CA LEU A 679 -33.24 11.44 12.11
C LEU A 679 -34.54 11.75 12.87
N PRO A 680 -35.59 10.94 12.67
CA PRO A 680 -36.77 11.00 13.53
C PRO A 680 -36.43 10.51 14.94
N LEU A 681 -37.13 11.02 15.96
CA LEU A 681 -36.86 10.76 17.38
C LEU A 681 -36.68 9.27 17.70
N HIS A 682 -37.55 8.39 17.20
CA HIS A 682 -37.46 6.95 17.49
C HIS A 682 -36.16 6.32 16.96
N THR A 683 -35.73 6.67 15.73
CA THR A 683 -34.49 6.18 15.13
C THR A 683 -33.28 6.76 15.86
N LEU A 684 -33.31 8.06 16.18
CA LEU A 684 -32.26 8.71 16.96
C LEU A 684 -32.02 7.99 18.30
N LEU A 685 -33.10 7.72 19.05
CA LEU A 685 -33.02 7.01 20.32
C LEU A 685 -32.50 5.58 20.14
N HIS A 686 -32.93 4.88 19.09
CA HIS A 686 -32.40 3.55 18.78
C HIS A 686 -30.89 3.55 18.50
N TYR A 687 -30.39 4.54 17.76
CA TYR A 687 -28.97 4.70 17.47
C TYR A 687 -28.15 5.04 18.73
N ILE A 688 -28.72 5.80 19.66
CA ILE A 688 -28.11 6.09 20.97
C ILE A 688 -28.10 4.82 21.83
N ASP A 689 -29.21 4.11 21.91
CA ASP A 689 -29.38 2.92 22.75
C ASP A 689 -28.46 1.77 22.27
N ASN A 690 -28.22 1.65 20.96
CA ASN A 690 -27.27 0.70 20.38
C ASN A 690 -25.81 1.18 20.44
N GLY A 691 -25.53 2.40 20.91
CA GLY A 691 -24.18 2.94 21.02
C GLY A 691 -23.53 3.40 19.71
N VAL A 692 -24.32 3.57 18.63
CA VAL A 692 -23.86 4.16 17.36
C VAL A 692 -23.65 5.66 17.52
N LEU A 693 -24.56 6.34 18.23
CA LEU A 693 -24.44 7.76 18.55
C LEU A 693 -24.02 7.93 20.01
N GLN A 694 -22.80 8.44 20.20
CA GLN A 694 -22.27 8.70 21.53
C GLN A 694 -22.71 10.06 22.05
N LEU A 695 -23.31 10.08 23.24
CA LEU A 695 -23.73 11.31 23.90
C LEU A 695 -22.53 12.09 24.44
N THR A 696 -22.19 13.20 23.80
CA THR A 696 -21.11 14.09 24.22
C THR A 696 -21.62 15.26 25.07
N GLU A 697 -20.80 15.74 26.02
CA GLU A 697 -21.18 16.86 26.90
C GLU A 697 -21.49 18.12 26.09
N THR A 698 -20.68 18.38 25.06
CA THR A 698 -20.69 19.62 24.28
C THR A 698 -21.92 19.71 23.40
N CYS A 699 -22.26 18.61 22.69
CA CYS A 699 -23.46 18.55 21.87
C CYS A 699 -24.72 18.71 22.73
N VAL A 700 -24.81 17.99 23.85
CA VAL A 700 -26.01 18.01 24.69
C VAL A 700 -26.18 19.37 25.38
N ARG A 701 -25.09 19.98 25.85
CA ARG A 701 -25.13 21.35 26.41
C ARG A 701 -25.64 22.35 25.37
N LYS A 702 -25.22 22.21 24.11
CA LYS A 702 -25.67 23.07 23.02
C LYS A 702 -27.12 22.80 22.62
N LEU A 703 -27.52 21.54 22.54
CA LEU A 703 -28.90 21.11 22.27
C LEU A 703 -29.89 21.68 23.30
N LEU A 704 -29.51 21.72 24.58
CA LEU A 704 -30.34 22.28 25.65
C LEU A 704 -30.45 23.81 25.59
N LYS A 705 -29.44 24.50 25.02
CA LYS A 705 -29.40 25.95 24.88
C LYS A 705 -30.15 26.44 23.63
N ASP A 706 -29.97 25.74 22.52
CA ASP A 706 -30.43 26.21 21.21
C ASP A 706 -31.92 25.88 21.01
N LEU A 707 -32.38 24.70 21.44
CA LEU A 707 -33.79 24.32 21.28
C LEU A 707 -34.69 25.04 22.29
N ASP A 708 -35.87 25.45 21.86
CA ASP A 708 -36.93 25.92 22.74
C ASP A 708 -37.60 24.79 23.55
N ASP A 709 -38.46 25.15 24.49
CA ASP A 709 -39.22 24.20 25.34
C ASP A 709 -40.63 23.95 24.76
N THR A 710 -40.73 23.74 23.44
CA THR A 710 -41.98 23.24 22.83
C THR A 710 -42.21 21.77 23.19
N GLU A 711 -43.46 21.29 23.18
CA GLU A 711 -43.79 19.92 23.61
C GLU A 711 -42.98 18.83 22.87
N GLN A 712 -42.63 19.06 21.60
CA GLN A 712 -41.80 18.15 20.81
C GLN A 712 -40.32 18.20 21.23
N ASN A 713 -39.78 19.40 21.43
CA ASN A 713 -38.39 19.60 21.83
C ASN A 713 -38.16 19.22 23.30
N GLU A 714 -39.12 19.45 24.19
CA GLU A 714 -39.10 18.92 25.56
C GLU A 714 -39.04 17.39 25.55
N LYS A 715 -39.88 16.71 24.75
CA LYS A 715 -39.83 15.24 24.61
C LYS A 715 -38.46 14.75 24.13
N LEU A 716 -37.82 15.44 23.18
CA LEU A 716 -36.46 15.15 22.72
C LEU A 716 -35.42 15.36 23.83
N LYS A 717 -35.41 16.54 24.47
CA LYS A 717 -34.50 16.88 25.58
C LYS A 717 -34.62 15.86 26.71
N PHE A 718 -35.84 15.52 27.13
CA PHE A 718 -36.08 14.50 28.15
C PHE A 718 -35.55 13.13 27.75
N SER A 719 -35.85 12.70 26.52
CA SER A 719 -35.45 11.36 26.05
C SER A 719 -33.93 11.20 25.98
N ILE A 720 -33.19 12.27 25.67
CA ILE A 720 -31.72 12.29 25.66
C ILE A 720 -31.17 12.38 27.09
N VAL A 721 -31.68 13.29 27.94
CA VAL A 721 -31.18 13.49 29.31
C VAL A 721 -31.36 12.26 30.20
N MET A 722 -32.40 11.46 29.95
CA MET A 722 -32.64 10.19 30.65
C MET A 722 -31.65 9.09 30.28
N ARG A 723 -31.00 9.18 29.11
CA ARG A 723 -30.02 8.22 28.60
C ARG A 723 -28.57 8.60 28.88
N LEU A 724 -28.34 9.79 29.44
CA LEU A 724 -27.00 10.23 29.82
C LEU A 724 -26.44 9.41 30.99
N PRO A 725 -25.16 9.01 30.95
CA PRO A 725 -24.45 8.51 32.12
C PRO A 725 -24.54 9.51 33.27
N GLU A 726 -24.67 9.02 34.51
CA GLU A 726 -24.91 9.89 35.68
C GLU A 726 -23.88 11.01 35.84
N ALA A 727 -22.63 10.77 35.44
CA ALA A 727 -21.52 11.72 35.47
C ALA A 727 -21.73 12.92 34.53
N LEU A 728 -22.13 12.67 33.28
CA LEU A 728 -22.41 13.69 32.28
C LEU A 728 -23.75 14.37 32.58
N GLY A 729 -24.73 13.59 33.03
CA GLY A 729 -26.03 14.08 33.45
C GLY A 729 -25.92 15.14 34.56
N GLN A 730 -25.03 14.97 35.54
CA GLN A 730 -24.85 15.96 36.61
C GLN A 730 -24.33 17.32 36.13
N LYS A 731 -23.34 17.34 35.22
CA LYS A 731 -22.79 18.58 34.64
C LYS A 731 -23.77 19.27 33.70
N VAL A 732 -24.46 18.49 32.88
CA VAL A 732 -25.36 18.99 31.84
C VAL A 732 -26.69 19.48 32.44
N ARG A 733 -27.24 18.81 33.45
CA ARG A 733 -28.51 19.19 34.10
C ARG A 733 -28.45 20.54 34.82
N GLN A 734 -27.27 21.03 35.19
CA GLN A 734 -27.08 22.38 35.73
C GLN A 734 -27.36 23.50 34.72
N HIS A 735 -27.35 23.18 33.42
CA HIS A 735 -27.48 24.15 32.34
C HIS A 735 -28.90 24.22 31.75
N TRP A 736 -29.81 23.32 32.13
CA TRP A 736 -31.20 23.32 31.67
C TRP A 736 -32.15 23.66 32.82
N ASN A 737 -32.65 24.89 32.81
CA ASN A 737 -33.54 25.49 33.80
C ASN A 737 -35.00 24.97 33.68
N HIS A 738 -35.18 23.66 33.79
CA HIS A 738 -36.49 23.01 33.70
C HIS A 738 -36.99 22.54 35.08
N PRO A 739 -38.30 22.65 35.41
CA PRO A 739 -38.86 22.28 36.73
C PRO A 739 -38.55 20.83 37.18
N ILE A 740 -38.45 19.90 36.23
CA ILE A 740 -38.08 18.50 36.53
C ILE A 740 -36.61 18.38 36.96
N ASN A 741 -35.69 19.13 36.36
CA ASN A 741 -34.29 19.17 36.79
C ASN A 741 -34.15 19.82 38.16
N ALA A 742 -34.86 20.93 38.41
CA ALA A 742 -34.87 21.59 39.71
C ALA A 742 -35.31 20.61 40.82
N ASN A 743 -36.37 19.83 40.58
CA ASN A 743 -36.87 18.82 41.53
C ASN A 743 -35.85 17.71 41.81
N LEU A 744 -35.17 17.20 40.77
CA LEU A 744 -34.11 16.19 40.95
C LEU A 744 -32.90 16.75 41.72
N ILE A 745 -32.49 17.99 41.45
CA ILE A 745 -31.41 18.67 42.16
C ILE A 745 -31.80 18.87 43.64
N ALA A 746 -33.01 19.36 43.89
CA ALA A 746 -33.54 19.54 45.24
C ALA A 746 -33.59 18.21 46.03
N ARG A 747 -34.07 17.12 45.42
CA ARG A 747 -34.09 15.79 46.05
C ARG A 747 -32.70 15.25 46.37
N LYS A 748 -31.74 15.41 45.45
CA LYS A 748 -30.34 15.00 45.70
C LYS A 748 -29.69 15.83 46.80
N TYR A 749 -29.95 17.14 46.83
CA TYR A 749 -29.45 18.04 47.87
C TYR A 749 -29.96 17.63 49.25
N VAL A 750 -31.28 17.39 49.38
CA VAL A 750 -31.89 16.91 50.63
C VAL A 750 -31.32 15.56 51.05
N LYS A 751 -31.16 14.62 50.12
CA LYS A 751 -30.55 13.31 50.39
C LYS A 751 -29.11 13.44 50.93
N LEU A 752 -28.28 14.26 50.29
CA LEU A 752 -26.89 14.52 50.71
C LEU A 752 -26.80 15.16 52.11
N LEU A 753 -27.68 16.12 52.42
CA LEU A 753 -27.72 16.75 53.73
C LEU A 753 -28.17 15.77 54.83
N LEU A 754 -29.19 14.96 54.55
CA LEU A 754 -29.68 13.95 55.49
C LEU A 754 -28.65 12.83 55.73
N GLU A 755 -27.94 12.38 54.69
CA GLU A 755 -26.86 11.39 54.82
C GLU A 755 -25.66 11.92 55.63
N LYS A 756 -25.26 13.18 55.42
CA LYS A 756 -24.20 13.82 56.23
C LYS A 756 -24.61 14.00 57.69
N LEU A 757 -25.90 14.23 57.95
CA LEU A 757 -26.46 14.25 59.30
C LEU A 757 -26.41 12.87 59.96
N GLY A 758 -26.80 11.81 59.24
CA GLY A 758 -26.76 10.43 59.72
C GLY A 758 -25.37 10.01 60.17
N ASN A 759 -24.32 10.44 59.46
CA ASN A 759 -22.93 10.16 59.82
C ASN A 759 -22.40 11.00 61.01
N ARG A 760 -23.06 12.11 61.36
CA ARG A 760 -22.70 12.96 62.52
C ARG A 760 -23.56 12.71 63.77
N GLN A 761 -24.64 11.92 63.67
CA GLN A 761 -25.49 11.58 64.82
C GLN A 761 -24.83 10.54 65.73
N CYS A 762 -23.84 11.00 66.50
CA CYS A 762 -23.62 10.60 67.87
C CYS A 762 -23.33 11.88 68.64
N SER A 763 -24.39 12.58 69.08
CA SER A 763 -24.44 13.54 70.20
C SER A 763 -25.42 14.71 69.96
N ARG A 764 -26.74 14.45 69.86
CA ARG A 764 -27.77 15.42 70.30
C ARG A 764 -28.98 14.69 70.88
N PRO A 765 -29.62 15.22 71.94
CA PRO A 765 -30.83 14.66 72.51
C PRO A 765 -32.00 14.89 71.54
N ILE A 766 -32.67 13.80 71.20
CA ILE A 766 -33.92 13.76 70.44
C ILE A 766 -34.98 14.56 71.23
N PRO A 767 -35.60 15.62 70.69
CA PRO A 767 -36.83 16.14 71.27
C PRO A 767 -37.90 15.05 71.14
N GLU A 768 -38.62 14.81 72.22
CA GLU A 768 -39.60 13.74 72.42
C GLU A 768 -40.37 13.34 71.16
N ARG A 769 -40.37 12.03 70.90
CA ARG A 769 -41.18 11.36 69.87
C ARG A 769 -42.59 11.95 69.81
N LEU A 770 -42.95 12.55 68.68
CA LEU A 770 -44.36 12.64 68.29
C LEU A 770 -44.87 11.21 68.11
N SER A 771 -45.80 10.80 68.97
CA SER A 771 -46.40 9.47 69.08
C SER A 771 -47.51 9.22 68.06
N VAL A 772 -47.40 9.81 66.86
CA VAL A 772 -48.30 9.58 65.73
C VAL A 772 -47.43 9.39 64.48
N PRO A 773 -47.59 8.30 63.70
CA PRO A 773 -46.92 8.16 62.42
C PRO A 773 -47.52 9.22 61.49
N VAL A 774 -46.77 10.30 61.29
CA VAL A 774 -47.18 11.34 60.35
C VAL A 774 -46.96 10.77 58.95
N GLU A 775 -48.04 10.42 58.24
CA GLU A 775 -47.98 9.96 56.84
C GLU A 775 -47.45 11.05 55.88
N PHE A 776 -47.46 12.32 56.31
CA PHE A 776 -47.09 13.47 55.49
C PHE A 776 -46.24 14.51 56.24
N LEU A 777 -44.98 14.68 55.84
CA LEU A 777 -44.10 15.70 56.41
C LEU A 777 -44.44 17.09 55.81
N PRO A 778 -44.88 18.09 56.61
CA PRO A 778 -45.18 19.42 56.07
C PRO A 778 -43.93 20.09 55.47
N LEU A 779 -44.07 20.75 54.32
CA LEU A 779 -42.95 21.40 53.64
C LEU A 779 -42.22 22.41 54.54
N ASN A 780 -42.97 23.19 55.33
CA ASN A 780 -42.41 24.16 56.28
C ASN A 780 -41.54 23.51 57.38
N TYR A 781 -41.87 22.28 57.77
CA TYR A 781 -41.08 21.53 58.74
C TYR A 781 -39.78 21.04 58.11
N LEU A 782 -39.85 20.54 56.87
CA LEU A 782 -38.67 20.13 56.10
C LEU A 782 -37.72 21.31 55.84
N THR A 783 -38.24 22.46 55.43
CA THR A 783 -37.43 23.65 55.12
C THR A 783 -36.79 24.26 56.38
N ASN A 784 -37.49 24.27 57.51
CA ASN A 784 -36.91 24.68 58.80
C ASN A 784 -35.80 23.72 59.26
N MET A 785 -35.99 22.41 59.10
CA MET A 785 -34.96 21.42 59.40
C MET A 785 -33.71 21.64 58.51
N LEU A 786 -33.90 21.81 57.20
CA LEU A 786 -32.81 22.04 56.25
C LEU A 786 -32.05 23.34 56.51
N THR A 787 -32.75 24.44 56.82
CA THR A 787 -32.10 25.72 57.17
C THR A 787 -31.30 25.62 58.47
N GLU A 788 -31.77 24.86 59.47
CA GLU A 788 -31.02 24.63 60.71
C GLU A 788 -29.73 23.81 60.46
N ILE A 789 -29.77 22.87 59.53
CA ILE A 789 -28.60 22.06 59.12
C ILE A 789 -27.57 22.90 58.35
N GLU A 790 -28.04 23.78 57.46
CA GLU A 790 -27.20 24.73 56.72
C GLU A 790 -26.48 25.69 57.69
N ASN A 791 -27.21 26.22 58.68
CA ASN A 791 -26.68 27.14 59.70
C ASN A 791 -25.63 26.50 60.64
N GLN A 792 -25.57 25.16 60.70
CA GLN A 792 -24.53 24.42 61.45
C GLN A 792 -23.22 24.22 60.65
N GLY A 793 -23.07 24.90 59.51
CA GLY A 793 -21.85 24.89 58.70
C GLY A 793 -21.69 23.65 57.80
N VAL A 794 -22.77 22.91 57.55
CA VAL A 794 -22.76 21.74 56.65
C VAL A 794 -23.04 22.19 55.22
N HIS A 795 -22.12 22.94 54.60
CA HIS A 795 -22.21 23.20 53.17
C HIS A 795 -21.70 21.98 52.37
N PRO A 796 -22.49 21.42 51.45
CA PRO A 796 -22.01 20.39 50.54
C PRO A 796 -21.17 21.01 49.41
N CYS A 797 -19.87 21.12 49.63
CA CYS A 797 -18.83 21.40 48.62
C CYS A 797 -18.92 22.77 47.89
N GLU A 798 -17.83 23.53 47.90
CA GLU A 798 -17.68 24.94 47.45
C GLU A 798 -17.88 25.23 45.93
N LYS A 799 -18.78 24.54 45.22
CA LYS A 799 -19.06 24.82 43.79
C LYS A 799 -20.53 24.80 43.37
N GLN A 800 -21.49 24.72 44.29
CA GLN A 800 -22.92 24.86 43.97
C GLN A 800 -23.51 26.12 44.63
N ASP A 801 -23.09 27.29 44.16
CA ASP A 801 -23.45 28.61 44.73
C ASP A 801 -24.95 29.00 44.60
N HIS A 802 -25.83 28.09 44.17
CA HIS A 802 -27.23 28.38 43.85
C HIS A 802 -28.28 27.46 44.51
N VAL A 803 -27.89 26.46 45.31
CA VAL A 803 -28.82 25.49 45.91
C VAL A 803 -28.83 25.63 47.44
N ASN A 804 -29.95 26.09 48.00
CA ASN A 804 -30.18 26.26 49.44
C ASN A 804 -31.58 25.76 49.84
N ALA A 805 -31.92 25.76 51.13
CA ALA A 805 -33.22 25.33 51.61
C ALA A 805 -34.40 26.11 50.96
N ARG A 806 -34.20 27.39 50.63
CA ARG A 806 -35.20 28.20 49.88
C ARG A 806 -35.42 27.69 48.46
N PHE A 807 -34.36 27.29 47.76
CA PHE A 807 -34.47 26.68 46.44
C PHE A 807 -35.27 25.37 46.47
N VAL A 808 -35.09 24.56 47.52
CA VAL A 808 -35.88 23.32 47.72
C VAL A 808 -37.36 23.64 47.95
N GLU A 809 -37.67 24.66 48.74
CA GLU A 809 -39.02 25.15 48.99
C GLU A 809 -39.71 25.63 47.71
N GLU A 810 -39.07 26.55 46.99
CA GLU A 810 -39.59 27.10 45.73
C GLU A 810 -39.82 26.01 44.67
N THR A 811 -38.90 25.04 44.60
CA THR A 811 -39.01 23.91 43.67
C THR A 811 -40.16 22.98 44.03
N ALA A 812 -40.33 22.66 45.32
CA ALA A 812 -41.44 21.82 45.79
C ALA A 812 -42.80 22.48 45.54
N LEU A 813 -42.90 23.79 45.77
CA LEU A 813 -44.10 24.59 45.48
C LEU A 813 -44.41 24.62 43.98
N LYS A 814 -43.41 24.92 43.14
CA LYS A 814 -43.55 24.89 41.67
C LYS A 814 -43.99 23.52 41.16
N HIS A 815 -43.42 22.44 41.69
CA HIS A 815 -43.80 21.08 41.32
C HIS A 815 -45.24 20.76 41.71
N THR A 816 -45.66 21.14 42.90
CA THR A 816 -47.04 20.96 43.39
C THR A 816 -48.03 21.75 42.55
N MET A 817 -47.72 23.00 42.19
CA MET A 817 -48.56 23.81 41.30
C MET A 817 -48.66 23.23 39.89
N THR A 818 -47.56 22.66 39.37
CA THR A 818 -47.57 21.97 38.08
C THR A 818 -48.49 20.75 38.10
N LEU A 819 -48.45 19.95 39.18
CA LEU A 819 -49.37 18.81 39.37
C LEU A 819 -50.84 19.23 39.50
N LEU A 820 -51.09 20.43 40.00
CA LEU A 820 -52.42 21.02 40.16
C LEU A 820 -52.89 21.82 38.92
N GLY A 821 -52.07 21.93 37.87
CA GLY A 821 -52.41 22.62 36.62
C GLY A 821 -52.49 24.15 36.72
N LEU A 822 -51.88 24.76 37.75
CA LEU A 822 -51.93 26.20 38.00
C LEU A 822 -50.70 26.89 37.38
N LYS A 823 -50.90 27.83 36.45
CA LYS A 823 -49.80 28.62 35.85
C LYS A 823 -49.30 29.70 36.82
N TYR A 824 -47.99 29.91 36.87
CA TYR A 824 -47.34 31.00 37.61
C TYR A 824 -47.70 32.35 36.96
N SER A 825 -48.25 33.29 37.74
CA SER A 825 -48.32 34.72 37.40
C SER A 825 -47.10 35.46 37.91
#